data_AF-A0A4Z1IJZ3-F1
#
_entry.id   AF-A0A4Z1IJZ3-F1
#
_cell.length_a   1.000
_cell.length_b   1.000
_cell.length_c   1.000
_cell.angle_alpha   90.00
_cell.angle_beta   90.00
_cell.angle_gamma   90.00
#
_symmetry.space_group_name_H-M   'P 1'
#
loop_
_entity.id
_entity.type
_entity.pdbx_description
1 polymer ?
#
loop_
_entity_poly.entity_id
_entity_poly.type
_entity_poly.pdbx_seq_one_letter_code
_entity_poly.pdbx_strand_id
1 'polypeptide(L)'
;MTDSSIAVPRKRKSDAEIDTSTDLSATVTGLAVTNTVAKKSKIVEDVNVLVPDELIATNGSEVDVDHNYHQPTVSDAEESNIGTSEELSEDEFDHENDRLEDEYSYRNEDEDLEAREYGVEEHEITIQKDGTDEVVKLRLFVTKDEEFADWLHMIHVHCTVAGKRIGHAFGQYICREEIRENFWSEMEAPSRELSLIAFELFDRYGYLNGHLKNHSVQKGTGIWGNELDFGSLFILEHIEVTEREYRRKGLGRAMVGDLVKKAERLHKPSPSSTPEDNMFEEMFWFGRNKERERRAKIHTISMPGCLRHDVEPQCEGKSELEQREINSRAFDSAISFHRSLGFRRIGASSCFGLSSDPNHKSHSLAIQDDFDPPKPPSTPAEEPEAIIITMPGEEESFHTSAYRKELEEKRLKKLKERLTPLNFAAVSLPDIELVKFYKTFHVKDEKEWKQVDNLNNTLLHITACQFKPQSVQWLMDNVNDKQFLTLARNIDGYTPLEALQHKLNIIRTRREHGMMTVVISDNFAGFTSDATSCQFVLLTGSMPTNLSDTQLLLQLKCGCTCGECIGGFLSPRMKLALLFQAETHYDSLNDSIHMSLGDNGVDWLWLQEGLIEHVHPDLQQNFKTNKSLRQGFANMFNYIATCLKANKPPTRKNVLKVWEETSEWPPVTRNYLQWGGTLENKVEAVLEKVFEYAHAQNEIFGDGEFMNCMEEEIEQLKICRNDHEYVFVAKSCGLPERNTNPSGRLEGMFQRMFSGMQ
;
A
#
# COMPACT_ATOMS: atom_id res chain seq x y z
N MET A 1 -56.11 14.83 -29.27
CA MET A 1 -57.48 15.11 -28.75
C MET A 1 -58.27 13.83 -28.83
N THR A 2 -59.16 13.58 -27.85
CA THR A 2 -60.27 12.59 -27.86
C THR A 2 -59.94 11.16 -28.30
N ASP A 3 -59.82 10.20 -27.38
CA ASP A 3 -60.93 9.44 -26.74
C ASP A 3 -61.44 8.28 -27.62
N SER A 4 -61.43 7.02 -27.15
CA SER A 4 -62.38 6.39 -26.20
C SER A 4 -63.78 6.17 -26.84
N SER A 5 -64.47 5.03 -26.74
CA SER A 5 -64.24 3.74 -26.04
C SER A 5 -65.37 2.73 -26.42
N ILE A 6 -65.57 1.65 -25.63
CA ILE A 6 -66.76 0.73 -25.58
C ILE A 6 -66.84 -0.38 -26.67
N ALA A 7 -67.31 -1.61 -26.42
CA ALA A 7 -67.03 -2.67 -25.41
C ALA A 7 -68.02 -3.87 -25.62
N VAL A 8 -68.19 -4.74 -24.61
CA VAL A 8 -69.30 -5.72 -24.35
C VAL A 8 -69.05 -7.19 -24.83
N PRO A 9 -69.32 -8.24 -23.98
CA PRO A 9 -68.27 -9.24 -23.69
C PRO A 9 -68.79 -10.70 -23.42
N ARG A 10 -68.14 -11.41 -22.46
CA ARG A 10 -68.44 -12.71 -21.74
C ARG A 10 -67.53 -13.86 -22.18
N LYS A 11 -67.05 -14.79 -21.31
CA LYS A 11 -67.42 -15.22 -19.93
C LYS A 11 -66.17 -15.30 -19.01
N ARG A 12 -66.26 -14.98 -17.70
CA ARG A 12 -66.21 -15.89 -16.49
C ARG A 12 -65.04 -16.90 -16.43
N LYS A 13 -64.37 -17.17 -15.29
CA LYS A 13 -64.42 -16.71 -13.87
C LYS A 13 -63.01 -17.03 -13.26
N SER A 14 -62.37 -16.19 -12.44
CA SER A 14 -62.48 -16.03 -10.95
C SER A 14 -62.05 -17.28 -10.16
N ASP A 15 -61.39 -17.23 -8.99
CA ASP A 15 -61.15 -16.20 -7.95
C ASP A 15 -59.66 -16.32 -7.46
N ALA A 16 -58.86 -15.29 -7.10
CA ALA A 16 -58.88 -14.34 -5.95
C ALA A 16 -58.62 -15.02 -4.58
N GLU A 17 -57.90 -14.48 -3.57
CA GLU A 17 -57.11 -13.23 -3.33
C GLU A 17 -56.14 -13.50 -2.14
N ILE A 18 -55.14 -12.67 -1.79
CA ILE A 18 -55.20 -11.46 -0.93
C ILE A 18 -53.85 -10.70 -0.97
N ASP A 19 -53.91 -9.40 -0.69
CA ASP A 19 -52.85 -8.37 -0.73
C ASP A 19 -52.01 -8.24 0.58
N THR A 20 -50.77 -7.72 0.49
CA THR A 20 -50.13 -6.72 1.39
C THR A 20 -48.63 -6.49 1.10
N SER A 21 -48.13 -5.28 1.41
CA SER A 21 -46.76 -4.79 1.14
C SER A 21 -45.91 -4.57 2.41
N THR A 22 -44.62 -4.90 2.39
CA THR A 22 -43.54 -4.18 3.12
C THR A 22 -42.14 -4.61 2.65
N ASP A 23 -41.12 -3.85 3.06
CA ASP A 23 -39.67 -4.12 2.89
C ASP A 23 -39.19 -5.45 3.51
N LEU A 24 -38.02 -5.95 3.07
CA LEU A 24 -36.82 -6.07 3.94
C LEU A 24 -35.59 -6.77 3.28
N SER A 25 -34.40 -6.33 3.71
CA SER A 25 -33.17 -7.09 3.96
C SER A 25 -32.68 -8.15 2.96
N ALA A 26 -31.64 -7.80 2.19
CA ALA A 26 -30.74 -8.79 1.57
C ALA A 26 -29.71 -9.33 2.61
N THR A 27 -30.08 -10.39 3.31
CA THR A 27 -29.19 -11.06 4.29
C THR A 27 -28.25 -12.05 3.60
N VAL A 28 -26.93 -11.85 3.74
CA VAL A 28 -25.92 -12.78 3.22
C VAL A 28 -25.44 -13.71 4.33
N THR A 29 -25.77 -15.01 4.25
CA THR A 29 -25.26 -16.05 5.15
C THR A 29 -25.14 -17.42 4.45
N GLY A 30 -24.15 -18.21 4.86
CA GLY A 30 -24.15 -19.67 4.71
C GLY A 30 -23.43 -20.26 3.49
N LEU A 31 -22.14 -20.59 3.65
CA LEU A 31 -21.51 -21.65 2.84
C LEU A 31 -22.14 -23.00 3.24
N ALA A 32 -22.89 -23.64 2.34
CA ALA A 32 -23.54 -24.92 2.59
C ALA A 32 -22.81 -26.06 1.86
N VAL A 33 -21.99 -26.83 2.59
CA VAL A 33 -21.25 -27.98 2.04
C VAL A 33 -22.20 -29.16 1.82
N THR A 34 -22.45 -29.52 0.57
CA THR A 34 -23.33 -30.63 0.18
C THR A 34 -22.57 -31.96 0.01
N ASN A 35 -22.56 -32.77 1.08
CA ASN A 35 -22.00 -34.11 1.03
C ASN A 35 -22.78 -35.03 0.06
N THR A 36 -22.11 -35.56 -0.97
CA THR A 36 -22.63 -36.66 -1.81
C THR A 36 -21.82 -37.94 -1.60
N VAL A 37 -22.52 -39.06 -1.38
CA VAL A 37 -21.92 -40.32 -0.90
C VAL A 37 -21.62 -41.28 -2.06
N ALA A 38 -20.35 -41.62 -2.24
CA ALA A 38 -19.90 -42.76 -3.06
C ALA A 38 -19.48 -43.95 -2.16
N LYS A 39 -19.64 -45.19 -2.64
CA LYS A 39 -19.51 -46.41 -1.80
C LYS A 39 -18.21 -47.19 -2.04
N LYS A 40 -17.55 -47.50 -0.92
CA LYS A 40 -16.62 -48.62 -0.63
C LYS A 40 -16.26 -49.60 -1.77
N SER A 41 -14.95 -49.82 -1.94
CA SER A 41 -14.34 -51.14 -2.18
C SER A 41 -13.47 -51.54 -0.96
N LYS A 42 -13.03 -52.80 -0.87
CA LYS A 42 -12.50 -53.41 0.38
C LYS A 42 -10.97 -53.64 0.36
N ILE A 43 -10.34 -53.27 1.48
CA ILE A 43 -9.44 -54.07 2.37
C ILE A 43 -8.52 -55.11 1.72
N VAL A 44 -7.22 -54.97 2.03
CA VAL A 44 -6.33 -56.07 2.49
C VAL A 44 -5.55 -55.54 3.72
N GLU A 45 -5.46 -56.33 4.79
CA GLU A 45 -4.67 -56.08 6.01
C GLU A 45 -3.21 -56.62 5.84
N ASP A 46 -2.20 -56.43 6.67
CA ASP A 46 -2.03 -55.85 8.03
C ASP A 46 -0.64 -55.13 8.03
N VAL A 47 0.10 -54.71 9.08
CA VAL A 47 0.16 -54.98 10.54
C VAL A 47 0.50 -53.68 11.28
N ASN A 48 -0.07 -53.47 12.47
CA ASN A 48 0.28 -52.35 13.36
C ASN A 48 1.54 -52.60 14.20
N VAL A 49 2.35 -51.55 14.39
CA VAL A 49 3.22 -51.38 15.56
C VAL A 49 3.05 -49.95 16.10
N LEU A 50 2.59 -49.83 17.34
CA LEU A 50 2.50 -48.58 18.13
C LEU A 50 3.87 -48.40 18.85
N VAL A 51 4.43 -47.24 19.22
CA VAL A 51 4.04 -46.11 20.13
C VAL A 51 5.29 -45.14 20.13
N PRO A 52 5.29 -43.85 20.55
CA PRO A 52 4.27 -42.79 20.67
C PRO A 52 4.59 -41.54 19.78
N ASP A 53 3.81 -40.46 19.94
CA ASP A 53 4.20 -39.09 19.59
C ASP A 53 5.31 -38.54 20.51
N GLU A 54 6.18 -37.65 20.01
CA GLU A 54 6.78 -36.60 20.85
C GLU A 54 7.12 -35.32 20.05
N LEU A 55 7.15 -34.19 20.76
CA LEU A 55 7.11 -32.82 20.23
C LEU A 55 8.49 -32.33 19.73
N ILE A 56 8.54 -31.65 18.59
CA ILE A 56 9.73 -30.87 18.21
C ILE A 56 9.71 -29.53 18.96
N ALA A 57 10.37 -29.51 20.11
CA ALA A 57 10.88 -28.29 20.73
C ALA A 57 12.35 -28.11 20.32
N THR A 58 12.70 -26.96 19.74
CA THR A 58 14.09 -26.64 19.36
C THR A 58 14.78 -25.86 20.47
N ASN A 59 15.64 -26.55 21.23
CA ASN A 59 16.77 -25.96 21.95
C ASN A 59 18.01 -26.81 21.65
N GLY A 60 19.14 -26.16 21.43
CA GLY A 60 20.35 -26.82 20.91
C GLY A 60 21.31 -27.33 22.00
N SER A 61 22.34 -28.04 21.56
CA SER A 61 23.59 -28.30 22.29
C SER A 61 24.73 -28.49 21.29
N GLU A 62 25.98 -28.37 21.76
CA GLU A 62 27.18 -28.41 20.92
C GLU A 62 27.45 -29.76 20.24
N VAL A 63 28.33 -29.73 19.23
CA VAL A 63 29.10 -30.90 18.76
C VAL A 63 30.55 -30.46 18.52
N ASP A 64 31.50 -31.07 19.24
CA ASP A 64 32.94 -30.87 19.04
C ASP A 64 33.44 -31.42 17.69
N VAL A 65 34.40 -30.72 17.07
CA VAL A 65 35.43 -31.35 16.23
C VAL A 65 36.79 -30.69 16.51
N ASP A 66 37.80 -31.52 16.75
CA ASP A 66 39.17 -31.14 17.15
C ASP A 66 40.03 -30.61 15.97
N HIS A 67 41.19 -30.04 16.30
CA HIS A 67 42.11 -29.33 15.43
C HIS A 67 42.68 -30.15 14.26
N ASN A 68 43.04 -29.46 13.16
CA ASN A 68 44.42 -29.35 12.64
C ASN A 68 44.50 -28.49 11.35
N TYR A 69 45.36 -27.46 11.30
CA TYR A 69 46.61 -27.48 10.52
C TYR A 69 47.48 -26.21 10.71
N HIS A 70 48.74 -26.28 10.26
CA HIS A 70 49.89 -25.43 10.63
C HIS A 70 49.94 -23.99 10.07
N GLN A 71 50.75 -23.17 10.76
CA GLN A 71 51.36 -21.92 10.31
C GLN A 71 52.38 -22.12 9.15
N PRO A 72 52.80 -21.02 8.50
CA PRO A 72 54.22 -20.78 8.17
C PRO A 72 54.90 -19.72 9.08
N THR A 73 56.23 -19.63 9.02
CA THR A 73 57.10 -19.00 10.03
C THR A 73 57.71 -17.63 9.66
N VAL A 74 57.72 -16.73 10.66
CA VAL A 74 58.88 -15.98 11.21
C VAL A 74 59.92 -15.32 10.28
N SER A 75 60.09 -14.00 10.43
CA SER A 75 61.38 -13.34 10.74
C SER A 75 61.18 -11.87 11.18
N ASP A 76 61.78 -11.47 12.30
CA ASP A 76 62.61 -10.25 12.58
C ASP A 76 62.15 -8.87 12.01
N ALA A 77 62.32 -7.69 12.63
CA ALA A 77 62.86 -7.18 13.92
C ALA A 77 62.64 -5.63 13.94
N GLU A 78 62.71 -4.83 15.01
CA GLU A 78 62.85 -4.98 16.48
C GLU A 78 62.46 -3.63 17.16
N GLU A 79 62.11 -3.65 18.47
CA GLU A 79 62.12 -2.52 19.45
C GLU A 79 61.22 -1.25 19.24
N SER A 80 60.72 -0.54 20.28
CA SER A 80 60.60 -0.83 21.74
C SER A 80 59.61 0.13 22.45
N ASN A 81 59.17 -0.26 23.67
CA ASN A 81 58.61 0.53 24.80
C ASN A 81 57.41 1.47 24.55
N ILE A 82 56.22 1.34 25.17
CA ILE A 82 55.81 1.06 26.58
C ILE A 82 56.01 2.27 27.52
N GLY A 83 54.90 2.81 28.02
CA GLY A 83 54.85 3.92 28.98
C GLY A 83 53.42 4.28 29.42
N THR A 84 52.93 3.57 30.44
CA THR A 84 52.07 4.00 31.59
C THR A 84 51.85 5.51 31.81
N SER A 85 50.76 6.01 32.45
CA SER A 85 49.56 5.42 33.10
C SER A 85 48.63 6.57 33.56
N GLU A 86 47.52 6.24 34.26
CA GLU A 86 46.71 7.15 35.11
C GLU A 86 45.94 8.27 34.36
N GLU A 87 44.61 8.36 34.46
CA GLU A 87 43.70 8.67 35.58
C GLU A 87 43.28 10.15 35.64
N LEU A 88 42.03 10.34 36.08
CA LEU A 88 41.19 11.53 36.01
C LEU A 88 41.76 12.75 36.76
N SER A 89 41.57 13.94 36.19
CA SER A 89 41.13 15.10 36.97
C SER A 89 40.19 15.98 36.16
N GLU A 90 39.33 16.70 36.88
CA GLU A 90 38.62 17.89 36.39
C GLU A 90 39.62 19.05 36.27
N ASP A 91 39.28 20.10 35.53
CA ASP A 91 39.52 21.50 35.92
C ASP A 91 38.82 22.50 34.99
N GLU A 92 38.68 23.74 35.45
CA GLU A 92 37.89 24.81 34.84
C GLU A 92 38.55 25.42 33.58
N PHE A 93 37.73 26.00 32.69
CA PHE A 93 38.21 26.92 31.66
C PHE A 93 37.47 28.26 31.76
N ASP A 94 38.20 29.27 32.20
CA ASP A 94 37.71 30.64 32.42
C ASP A 94 37.73 31.46 31.12
N HIS A 95 37.09 32.63 31.13
CA HIS A 95 37.11 33.56 30.01
C HIS A 95 38.51 34.14 29.75
N GLU A 96 38.90 34.24 28.46
CA GLU A 96 39.42 35.51 27.91
C GLU A 96 38.84 35.73 26.50
N ASN A 97 38.99 36.96 25.99
CA ASN A 97 38.16 37.52 24.92
C ASN A 97 39.04 38.38 24.01
N ASP A 98 39.59 37.78 22.96
CA ASP A 98 40.48 38.46 22.03
C ASP A 98 39.76 38.82 20.72
N ARG A 99 39.83 40.09 20.33
CA ARG A 99 39.11 40.64 19.17
C ARG A 99 40.03 40.72 17.97
N LEU A 100 39.75 39.93 16.94
CA LEU A 100 40.25 40.18 15.59
C LEU A 100 39.07 40.47 14.65
N GLU A 101 38.93 41.75 14.30
CA GLU A 101 38.07 42.21 13.22
C GLU A 101 38.81 41.96 11.89
N ASP A 102 38.56 40.81 11.25
CA ASP A 102 39.02 40.54 9.88
C ASP A 102 37.84 40.48 8.90
N GLU A 103 37.90 41.32 7.87
CA GLU A 103 36.80 41.72 7.00
C GLU A 103 36.56 40.71 5.85
N TYR A 104 35.96 39.56 6.16
CA TYR A 104 35.52 38.61 5.14
C TYR A 104 34.21 39.07 4.50
N SER A 105 34.30 39.71 3.34
CA SER A 105 33.14 40.11 2.54
C SER A 105 32.28 38.90 2.18
N TYR A 106 30.99 38.96 2.50
CA TYR A 106 30.00 38.10 1.85
C TYR A 106 30.08 38.33 0.33
N ARG A 107 30.57 37.32 -0.39
CA ARG A 107 30.22 37.18 -1.78
C ARG A 107 28.80 36.64 -1.81
N ASN A 108 27.87 37.46 -2.27
CA ASN A 108 26.56 36.98 -2.68
C ASN A 108 26.78 36.15 -3.95
N GLU A 109 27.02 34.86 -3.77
CA GLU A 109 26.90 33.85 -4.84
C GLU A 109 25.45 33.27 -4.84
N ASP A 110 24.54 33.95 -4.15
CA ASP A 110 23.10 34.03 -4.45
C ASP A 110 22.88 34.73 -5.83
N GLU A 111 23.37 34.11 -6.91
CA GLU A 111 22.73 34.31 -8.21
C GLU A 111 21.39 33.57 -8.16
N ASP A 112 20.30 34.32 -7.90
CA ASP A 112 18.92 33.80 -7.86
C ASP A 112 18.64 32.93 -9.10
N LEU A 113 18.65 31.61 -8.93
CA LEU A 113 18.15 30.66 -9.92
C LEU A 113 16.63 30.75 -9.98
N GLU A 114 16.11 31.81 -10.60
CA GLU A 114 14.68 32.00 -10.87
C GLU A 114 14.11 30.72 -11.51
N ALA A 115 13.29 30.00 -10.74
CA ALA A 115 12.76 28.71 -11.13
C ALA A 115 11.98 28.84 -12.46
N ARG A 116 12.51 28.24 -13.53
CA ARG A 116 12.08 28.52 -14.90
C ARG A 116 10.57 28.38 -15.07
N GLU A 117 9.94 29.48 -15.46
CA GLU A 117 8.50 29.55 -15.68
C GLU A 117 8.14 29.10 -17.11
N TYR A 118 7.24 28.13 -17.21
CA TYR A 118 6.77 27.59 -18.49
C TYR A 118 5.29 27.96 -18.73
N GLY A 119 4.97 28.25 -19.99
CA GLY A 119 3.59 28.48 -20.45
C GLY A 119 2.87 29.60 -19.69
N VAL A 120 3.48 30.78 -19.58
CA VAL A 120 2.90 31.94 -18.88
C VAL A 120 1.63 32.43 -19.59
N GLU A 121 0.57 32.68 -18.84
CA GLU A 121 -0.72 33.20 -19.29
C GLU A 121 -1.20 34.32 -18.37
N GLU A 122 -1.88 35.34 -18.90
CA GLU A 122 -2.55 36.38 -18.10
C GLU A 122 -4.04 36.46 -18.44
N HIS A 123 -4.86 36.58 -17.39
CA HIS A 123 -6.30 36.78 -17.48
C HIS A 123 -6.71 37.97 -16.61
N GLU A 124 -7.70 38.76 -17.06
CA GLU A 124 -8.26 39.85 -16.28
C GLU A 124 -9.69 39.52 -15.84
N ILE A 125 -10.00 39.77 -14.57
CA ILE A 125 -11.35 39.65 -14.01
C ILE A 125 -11.75 40.95 -13.31
N THR A 126 -13.05 41.25 -13.33
CA THR A 126 -13.61 42.39 -12.60
C THR A 126 -14.23 41.91 -11.29
N ILE A 127 -13.93 42.61 -10.18
CA ILE A 127 -14.54 42.37 -8.87
C ILE A 127 -15.25 43.62 -8.36
N GLN A 128 -16.28 43.42 -7.54
CA GLN A 128 -17.06 44.50 -6.93
C GLN A 128 -16.51 44.86 -5.53
N LYS A 129 -15.64 45.88 -5.47
CA LYS A 129 -15.12 46.46 -4.23
C LYS A 129 -15.88 47.74 -3.91
N ASP A 130 -16.60 47.73 -2.80
CA ASP A 130 -17.28 48.88 -2.18
C ASP A 130 -18.19 49.70 -3.11
N GLY A 131 -18.81 49.02 -4.08
CA GLY A 131 -19.70 49.60 -5.10
C GLY A 131 -18.99 50.08 -6.38
N THR A 132 -17.69 49.80 -6.51
CA THR A 132 -16.87 50.05 -7.70
C THR A 132 -16.37 48.75 -8.32
N ASP A 133 -16.24 48.75 -9.65
CA ASP A 133 -15.60 47.69 -10.41
C ASP A 133 -14.08 47.88 -10.40
N GLU A 134 -13.35 46.90 -9.88
CA GLU A 134 -11.89 46.88 -9.82
C GLU A 134 -11.36 45.71 -10.66
N VAL A 135 -10.33 45.98 -11.48
CA VAL A 135 -9.73 44.99 -12.40
C VAL A 135 -8.56 44.30 -11.72
N VAL A 136 -8.59 42.97 -11.75
CA VAL A 136 -7.63 42.08 -11.11
C VAL A 136 -6.97 41.21 -12.18
N LYS A 137 -5.64 41.16 -12.19
CA LYS A 137 -4.85 40.33 -13.10
C LYS A 137 -4.48 39.01 -12.44
N LEU A 138 -4.85 37.90 -13.07
CA LEU A 138 -4.44 36.55 -12.70
C LEU A 138 -3.35 36.09 -13.69
N ARG A 139 -2.12 35.97 -13.20
CA ARG A 139 -0.97 35.46 -13.95
C ARG A 139 -0.76 33.99 -13.60
N LEU A 140 -0.86 33.11 -14.60
CA LEU A 140 -0.65 31.67 -14.45
C LEU A 140 0.65 31.23 -15.09
N PHE A 141 1.37 30.31 -14.46
CA PHE A 141 2.60 29.73 -14.98
C PHE A 141 2.80 28.32 -14.42
N VAL A 142 3.76 27.58 -14.98
CA VAL A 142 4.15 26.24 -14.52
C VAL A 142 5.61 26.28 -14.11
N THR A 143 5.96 25.70 -12.96
CA THR A 143 7.36 25.40 -12.60
C THR A 143 7.58 23.90 -12.54
N LYS A 144 8.84 23.48 -12.67
CA LYS A 144 9.28 22.09 -12.48
C LYS A 144 10.36 22.06 -11.40
N ASP A 145 10.34 21.03 -10.57
CA ASP A 145 11.50 20.63 -9.77
C ASP A 145 12.41 19.72 -10.62
N GLU A 146 13.72 19.85 -10.54
CA GLU A 146 14.65 19.06 -11.38
C GLU A 146 14.75 17.59 -10.96
N GLU A 147 14.47 17.23 -9.70
CA GLU A 147 14.45 15.83 -9.24
C GLU A 147 13.17 15.09 -9.66
N PHE A 148 12.09 15.81 -9.98
CA PHE A 148 10.77 15.23 -10.31
C PHE A 148 10.20 15.67 -11.69
N ALA A 149 11.00 16.36 -12.51
CA ALA A 149 10.57 17.08 -13.72
C ALA A 149 9.79 16.24 -14.77
N ASP A 150 10.02 14.93 -14.81
CA ASP A 150 9.42 14.00 -15.75
C ASP A 150 7.93 13.73 -15.44
N TRP A 151 7.58 13.65 -14.15
CA TRP A 151 6.24 13.27 -13.70
C TRP A 151 5.50 14.34 -12.87
N LEU A 152 6.19 15.33 -12.31
CA LEU A 152 5.62 16.35 -11.42
C LEU A 152 5.76 17.78 -11.96
N HIS A 153 4.64 18.50 -12.07
CA HIS A 153 4.62 19.91 -12.50
C HIS A 153 3.78 20.77 -11.54
N MET A 154 4.33 21.87 -11.03
CA MET A 154 3.58 22.79 -10.16
C MET A 154 2.91 23.87 -11.01
N ILE A 155 1.60 24.07 -10.84
CA ILE A 155 0.82 25.09 -11.54
C ILE A 155 0.50 26.21 -10.54
N HIS A 156 0.89 27.45 -10.86
CA HIS A 156 0.75 28.62 -9.99
C HIS A 156 -0.23 29.65 -10.56
N VAL A 157 -0.87 30.43 -9.69
CA VAL A 157 -1.69 31.62 -10.01
C VAL A 157 -1.35 32.76 -9.06
N HIS A 158 -0.75 33.82 -9.60
CA HIS A 158 -0.52 35.08 -8.90
C HIS A 158 -1.67 36.06 -9.19
N CYS A 159 -2.34 36.54 -8.13
CA CYS A 159 -3.45 37.48 -8.22
C CYS A 159 -2.97 38.89 -7.85
N THR A 160 -3.08 39.85 -8.77
CA THR A 160 -2.49 41.20 -8.61
C THR A 160 -3.46 42.34 -8.94
N VAL A 161 -3.32 43.45 -8.22
CA VAL A 161 -4.04 44.72 -8.42
C VAL A 161 -3.02 45.86 -8.36
N ALA A 162 -3.02 46.75 -9.36
CA ALA A 162 -2.06 47.86 -9.49
C ALA A 162 -0.58 47.46 -9.30
N GLY A 163 -0.21 46.23 -9.70
CA GLY A 163 1.14 45.66 -9.53
C GLY A 163 1.42 45.02 -8.17
N LYS A 164 0.57 45.19 -7.16
CA LYS A 164 0.69 44.51 -5.86
C LYS A 164 0.04 43.12 -5.92
N ARG A 165 0.73 42.08 -5.43
CA ARG A 165 0.12 40.75 -5.21
C ARG A 165 -0.85 40.80 -4.02
N ILE A 166 -2.09 40.38 -4.24
CA ILE A 166 -3.18 40.37 -3.25
C ILE A 166 -3.67 38.96 -2.89
N GLY A 167 -3.21 37.94 -3.63
CA GLY A 167 -3.46 36.53 -3.38
C GLY A 167 -2.56 35.62 -4.22
N HIS A 168 -2.52 34.35 -3.83
CA HIS A 168 -1.71 33.30 -4.43
C HIS A 168 -2.46 31.96 -4.32
N ALA A 169 -2.43 31.14 -5.36
CA ALA A 169 -2.81 29.74 -5.25
C ALA A 169 -1.92 28.86 -6.15
N PHE A 170 -1.66 27.64 -5.73
CA PHE A 170 -0.97 26.65 -6.56
C PHE A 170 -1.48 25.22 -6.30
N GLY A 171 -1.18 24.33 -7.25
CA GLY A 171 -1.43 22.90 -7.12
C GLY A 171 -0.45 22.07 -7.93
N GLN A 172 -0.30 20.80 -7.58
CA GLN A 172 0.64 19.86 -8.18
C GLN A 172 -0.06 18.96 -9.19
N TYR A 173 0.43 18.94 -10.43
CA TYR A 173 -0.02 18.07 -11.51
C TYR A 173 0.93 16.87 -11.63
N ILE A 174 0.36 15.66 -11.63
CA ILE A 174 1.07 14.39 -11.44
C ILE A 174 0.74 13.43 -12.59
N CYS A 175 1.75 13.07 -13.37
CA CYS A 175 1.69 11.99 -14.37
C CYS A 175 1.74 10.62 -13.68
N ARG A 176 0.71 10.27 -12.91
CA ARG A 176 0.64 9.04 -12.09
C ARG A 176 0.99 7.76 -12.85
N GLU A 177 0.67 7.69 -14.14
CA GLU A 177 0.94 6.51 -14.97
C GLU A 177 2.45 6.23 -15.14
N GLU A 178 3.31 7.25 -15.05
CA GLU A 178 4.78 7.12 -15.15
C GLU A 178 5.43 6.59 -13.87
N ILE A 179 4.74 6.66 -12.72
CA ILE A 179 5.27 6.30 -11.40
C ILE A 179 4.56 5.08 -10.77
N ARG A 180 3.82 4.29 -11.57
CA ARG A 180 2.93 3.23 -11.07
C ARG A 180 3.60 2.20 -10.15
N GLU A 181 4.77 1.69 -10.53
CA GLU A 181 5.48 0.64 -9.76
C GLU A 181 5.82 1.09 -8.33
N ASN A 182 6.19 2.36 -8.18
CA ASN A 182 6.77 2.94 -6.97
C ASN A 182 5.92 4.10 -6.42
N PHE A 183 4.62 4.14 -6.72
CA PHE A 183 3.75 5.32 -6.56
C PHE A 183 3.80 5.95 -5.17
N TRP A 184 3.72 5.15 -4.09
CA TRP A 184 3.83 5.68 -2.73
C TRP A 184 5.21 6.27 -2.41
N SER A 185 6.29 5.68 -2.92
CA SER A 185 7.67 6.15 -2.67
C SER A 185 7.96 7.45 -3.41
N GLU A 186 7.54 7.57 -4.67
CA GLU A 186 7.69 8.80 -5.45
C GLU A 186 6.75 9.91 -4.93
N MET A 187 5.57 9.59 -4.39
CA MET A 187 4.66 10.58 -3.78
C MET A 187 5.05 11.01 -2.36
N GLU A 188 5.85 10.22 -1.63
CA GLU A 188 6.35 10.58 -0.29
C GLU A 188 7.43 11.69 -0.34
N ALA A 189 8.29 11.67 -1.37
CA ALA A 189 9.49 12.50 -1.42
C ALA A 189 9.26 14.02 -1.60
N PRO A 190 8.32 14.53 -2.43
CA PRO A 190 8.25 15.95 -2.76
C PRO A 190 7.56 16.83 -1.70
N SER A 191 6.46 16.36 -1.08
CA SER A 191 5.80 17.09 0.01
C SER A 191 4.95 16.20 0.90
N ARG A 192 4.73 16.67 2.15
CA ARG A 192 3.85 16.01 3.12
C ARG A 192 2.41 15.92 2.61
N GLU A 193 1.97 16.93 1.88
CA GLU A 193 0.62 17.05 1.34
C GLU A 193 0.38 16.02 0.21
N LEU A 194 1.38 15.72 -0.61
CA LEU A 194 1.35 14.57 -1.54
C LEU A 194 1.28 13.24 -0.78
N SER A 195 2.20 13.03 0.17
CA SER A 195 2.29 11.83 1.01
C SER A 195 0.94 11.48 1.64
N LEU A 196 0.34 12.42 2.37
CA LEU A 196 -0.94 12.22 3.07
C LEU A 196 -2.06 11.80 2.11
N ILE A 197 -2.17 12.45 0.95
CA ILE A 197 -3.20 12.11 -0.06
C ILE A 197 -2.92 10.73 -0.68
N ALA A 198 -1.65 10.40 -0.96
CA ALA A 198 -1.24 9.12 -1.51
C ALA A 198 -1.53 7.95 -0.55
N PHE A 199 -1.22 8.11 0.74
CA PHE A 199 -1.38 7.08 1.77
C PHE A 199 -2.79 6.99 2.39
N GLU A 200 -3.66 7.98 2.17
CA GLU A 200 -5.09 7.94 2.55
C GLU A 200 -5.95 7.37 1.40
N LEU A 201 -5.83 7.92 0.18
CA LEU A 201 -6.71 7.56 -0.93
C LEU A 201 -6.32 6.30 -1.67
N PHE A 202 -5.03 6.06 -1.88
CA PHE A 202 -4.56 5.08 -2.86
C PHE A 202 -3.79 3.92 -2.22
N ASP A 203 -3.64 2.83 -2.95
CA ASP A 203 -2.70 1.75 -2.65
C ASP A 203 -1.30 2.03 -3.23
N ARG A 204 -0.37 1.08 -3.05
CA ARG A 204 1.04 1.21 -3.45
C ARG A 204 1.26 1.43 -4.95
N TYR A 205 0.25 1.19 -5.79
CA TYR A 205 0.30 1.36 -7.24
C TYR A 205 -0.64 2.46 -7.75
N GLY A 206 -1.14 3.31 -6.84
CA GLY A 206 -1.99 4.44 -7.19
C GLY A 206 -3.43 4.07 -7.54
N TYR A 207 -3.92 2.87 -7.23
CA TYR A 207 -5.35 2.53 -7.36
C TYR A 207 -6.12 3.03 -6.13
N LEU A 208 -7.36 3.51 -6.31
CA LEU A 208 -8.19 3.99 -5.20
C LEU A 208 -8.49 2.82 -4.25
N ASN A 209 -8.23 3.03 -2.96
CA ASN A 209 -8.33 2.03 -1.91
C ASN A 209 -9.69 1.31 -1.91
N GLY A 210 -9.66 -0.03 -1.91
CA GLY A 210 -10.87 -0.87 -2.06
C GLY A 210 -11.98 -0.63 -1.02
N HIS A 211 -11.63 -0.13 0.17
CA HIS A 211 -12.60 0.24 1.20
C HIS A 211 -13.36 1.53 0.86
N LEU A 212 -12.74 2.49 0.18
CA LEU A 212 -13.38 3.72 -0.32
C LEU A 212 -14.32 3.46 -1.51
N LYS A 213 -14.23 2.29 -2.15
CA LYS A 213 -15.13 1.82 -3.22
C LYS A 213 -16.32 1.03 -2.67
N ASN A 214 -16.02 -0.03 -1.92
CA ASN A 214 -16.96 -1.17 -1.75
C ASN A 214 -17.51 -1.34 -0.33
N HIS A 215 -16.81 -0.86 0.70
CA HIS A 215 -17.18 -1.11 2.10
C HIS A 215 -18.46 -0.35 2.49
N SER A 216 -19.21 -0.89 3.46
CA SER A 216 -20.57 -0.45 3.80
C SER A 216 -20.66 1.00 4.29
N VAL A 217 -19.64 1.48 5.01
CA VAL A 217 -19.56 2.86 5.54
C VAL A 217 -18.50 3.70 4.81
N GLN A 218 -17.24 3.24 4.83
CA GLN A 218 -16.06 3.91 4.26
C GLN A 218 -16.16 4.39 2.80
N LYS A 219 -17.08 3.86 1.97
CA LYS A 219 -17.34 4.41 0.63
C LYS A 219 -18.09 5.76 0.61
N GLY A 220 -18.50 6.27 1.78
CA GLY A 220 -19.25 7.51 1.91
C GLY A 220 -20.52 7.48 1.05
N THR A 221 -20.67 8.46 0.16
CA THR A 221 -21.80 8.52 -0.79
C THR A 221 -21.72 7.52 -1.94
N GLY A 222 -20.57 6.86 -2.17
CA GLY A 222 -20.38 5.93 -3.29
C GLY A 222 -20.50 6.57 -4.68
N ILE A 223 -20.30 7.89 -4.79
CA ILE A 223 -20.29 8.59 -6.09
C ILE A 223 -18.95 8.41 -6.83
N TRP A 224 -17.87 8.13 -6.09
CA TRP A 224 -16.52 7.85 -6.58
C TRP A 224 -16.25 6.34 -6.55
N GLY A 225 -15.42 5.86 -7.47
CA GLY A 225 -15.10 4.46 -7.66
C GLY A 225 -13.89 4.24 -8.56
N ASN A 226 -13.98 3.25 -9.46
CA ASN A 226 -12.85 2.83 -10.30
C ASN A 226 -12.44 3.86 -11.37
N GLU A 227 -13.20 4.93 -11.58
CA GLU A 227 -12.75 6.02 -12.45
C GLU A 227 -11.56 6.79 -11.85
N LEU A 228 -11.41 6.83 -10.52
CA LEU A 228 -10.21 7.40 -9.88
C LEU A 228 -8.97 6.50 -9.99
N ASP A 229 -9.07 5.26 -10.49
CA ASP A 229 -7.92 4.35 -10.60
C ASP A 229 -6.93 4.74 -11.69
N PHE A 230 -7.36 5.52 -12.70
CA PHE A 230 -6.59 5.83 -13.90
C PHE A 230 -6.50 7.33 -14.18
N GLY A 231 -5.50 7.73 -14.94
CA GLY A 231 -5.26 9.11 -15.36
C GLY A 231 -4.44 9.93 -14.37
N SER A 232 -4.11 11.15 -14.79
CA SER A 232 -3.32 12.12 -14.03
C SER A 232 -4.10 12.66 -12.83
N LEU A 233 -3.36 13.00 -11.77
CA LEU A 233 -3.91 13.69 -10.60
C LEU A 233 -3.54 15.17 -10.64
N PHE A 234 -4.43 16.03 -10.16
CA PHE A 234 -4.14 17.43 -9.91
C PHE A 234 -4.54 17.80 -8.48
N ILE A 235 -3.55 17.96 -7.60
CA ILE A 235 -3.74 18.20 -6.17
C ILE A 235 -3.69 19.71 -5.92
N LEU A 236 -4.81 20.28 -5.45
CA LEU A 236 -4.84 21.66 -4.95
C LEU A 236 -4.27 21.70 -3.54
N GLU A 237 -3.24 22.52 -3.33
CA GLU A 237 -2.44 22.54 -2.12
C GLU A 237 -2.60 23.86 -1.34
N HIS A 238 -2.25 24.99 -1.96
CA HIS A 238 -2.32 26.31 -1.32
C HIS A 238 -3.32 27.21 -2.03
N ILE A 239 -4.19 27.88 -1.26
CA ILE A 239 -5.15 28.87 -1.77
C ILE A 239 -5.27 30.02 -0.75
N GLU A 240 -4.74 31.19 -1.11
CA GLU A 240 -4.63 32.35 -0.24
C GLU A 240 -5.11 33.63 -0.89
N VAL A 241 -5.91 34.41 -0.17
CA VAL A 241 -6.17 35.82 -0.46
C VAL A 241 -5.61 36.63 0.71
N THR A 242 -4.34 37.01 0.58
CA THR A 242 -3.51 37.66 1.60
C THR A 242 -4.20 38.92 2.14
N GLU A 243 -4.67 39.76 1.22
CA GLU A 243 -5.27 41.05 1.53
C GLU A 243 -6.75 40.91 1.93
N ARG A 244 -7.04 41.15 3.21
CA ARG A 244 -8.35 40.86 3.84
C ARG A 244 -9.53 41.57 3.17
N GLU A 245 -9.32 42.77 2.62
CA GLU A 245 -10.35 43.54 1.90
C GLU A 245 -10.84 42.90 0.58
N TYR A 246 -10.04 42.02 -0.05
CA TYR A 246 -10.43 41.30 -1.27
C TYR A 246 -11.05 39.92 -0.97
N ARG A 247 -11.09 39.50 0.29
CA ARG A 247 -11.74 38.23 0.68
C ARG A 247 -13.24 38.31 0.43
N ARG A 248 -13.86 37.15 0.17
CA ARG A 248 -15.28 37.00 -0.22
C ARG A 248 -15.69 37.68 -1.55
N LYS A 249 -14.78 38.34 -2.28
CA LYS A 249 -15.04 38.96 -3.61
C LYS A 249 -15.00 37.99 -4.79
N GLY A 250 -14.87 36.69 -4.56
CA GLY A 250 -14.83 35.64 -5.59
C GLY A 250 -13.43 35.19 -6.04
N LEU A 251 -12.36 35.88 -5.66
CA LEU A 251 -10.98 35.60 -6.12
C LEU A 251 -10.55 34.13 -5.97
N GLY A 252 -10.81 33.48 -4.83
CA GLY A 252 -10.47 32.06 -4.63
C GLY A 252 -11.17 31.13 -5.63
N ARG A 253 -12.40 31.45 -6.07
CA ARG A 253 -13.10 30.69 -7.12
C ARG A 253 -12.45 30.90 -8.50
N ALA A 254 -11.99 32.11 -8.79
CA ALA A 254 -11.29 32.40 -10.04
C ALA A 254 -9.95 31.67 -10.11
N MET A 255 -9.10 31.82 -9.07
CA MET A 255 -7.79 31.16 -9.03
C MET A 255 -7.89 29.63 -9.14
N VAL A 256 -8.78 28.98 -8.37
CA VAL A 256 -9.00 27.53 -8.49
C VAL A 256 -9.58 27.16 -9.86
N GLY A 257 -10.51 27.96 -10.39
CA GLY A 257 -11.10 27.72 -11.71
C GLY A 257 -10.06 27.78 -12.84
N ASP A 258 -9.08 28.68 -12.75
CA ASP A 258 -8.04 28.81 -13.78
C ASP A 258 -6.89 27.81 -13.57
N LEU A 259 -6.57 27.42 -12.33
CA LEU A 259 -5.71 26.26 -12.02
C LEU A 259 -6.24 24.98 -12.69
N VAL A 260 -7.50 24.63 -12.46
CA VAL A 260 -8.12 23.41 -13.01
C VAL A 260 -8.12 23.44 -14.54
N LYS A 261 -8.56 24.54 -15.17
CA LYS A 261 -8.49 24.72 -16.64
C LYS A 261 -7.07 24.61 -17.20
N LYS A 262 -6.03 24.95 -16.44
CA LYS A 262 -4.64 24.85 -16.87
C LYS A 262 -4.14 23.41 -16.75
N ALA A 263 -4.47 22.72 -15.66
CA ALA A 263 -4.23 21.28 -15.52
C ALA A 263 -4.92 20.46 -16.63
N GLU A 264 -6.20 20.72 -16.90
CA GLU A 264 -6.97 20.13 -18.01
C GLU A 264 -6.42 20.41 -19.42
N ARG A 265 -5.56 21.43 -19.57
CA ARG A 265 -4.87 21.75 -20.83
C ARG A 265 -3.49 21.09 -20.92
N LEU A 266 -2.74 21.03 -19.82
CA LEU A 266 -1.47 20.28 -19.76
C LEU A 266 -1.69 18.77 -19.96
N HIS A 267 -2.80 18.24 -19.46
CA HIS A 267 -3.13 16.82 -19.60
C HIS A 267 -3.50 16.38 -21.02
N LYS A 268 -3.89 17.30 -21.90
CA LYS A 268 -4.18 16.94 -23.29
C LYS A 268 -2.86 16.65 -23.99
N PRO A 269 -2.60 15.42 -24.48
CA PRO A 269 -1.43 15.19 -25.31
C PRO A 269 -1.50 16.15 -26.49
N SER A 270 -0.37 16.79 -26.79
CA SER A 270 -0.29 17.61 -28.00
C SER A 270 -0.63 16.72 -29.19
N PRO A 271 -1.51 17.16 -30.12
CA PRO A 271 -1.84 16.34 -31.28
C PRO A 271 -0.54 16.05 -32.04
N SER A 272 -0.26 14.75 -32.15
CA SER A 272 0.87 14.12 -32.84
C SER A 272 1.20 14.88 -34.13
N SER A 273 2.35 15.55 -34.13
CA SER A 273 2.67 16.59 -35.11
C SER A 273 3.04 16.03 -36.48
N THR A 274 3.27 14.71 -36.59
CA THR A 274 3.44 14.01 -37.87
C THR A 274 2.43 12.86 -38.07
N PRO A 275 2.16 12.45 -39.32
CA PRO A 275 1.43 11.21 -39.60
C PRO A 275 2.18 9.94 -39.15
N GLU A 276 3.50 10.03 -38.96
CA GLU A 276 4.38 8.91 -38.61
C GLU A 276 4.27 8.60 -37.12
N ASP A 277 4.22 9.62 -36.26
CA ASP A 277 3.89 9.48 -34.83
C ASP A 277 2.50 8.84 -34.64
N ASN A 278 1.52 9.23 -35.46
CA ASN A 278 0.18 8.65 -35.44
C ASN A 278 0.19 7.17 -35.83
N MET A 279 0.98 6.78 -36.83
CA MET A 279 1.09 5.38 -37.23
C MET A 279 1.83 4.53 -36.17
N PHE A 280 2.82 5.10 -35.47
CA PHE A 280 3.49 4.43 -34.34
C PHE A 280 2.55 4.30 -33.14
N GLU A 281 1.83 5.36 -32.74
CA GLU A 281 0.81 5.32 -31.69
C GLU A 281 -0.31 4.31 -32.04
N GLU A 282 -0.85 4.31 -33.26
CA GLU A 282 -1.85 3.31 -33.66
C GLU A 282 -1.28 1.89 -33.60
N MET A 283 -0.04 1.67 -34.06
CA MET A 283 0.60 0.35 -34.00
C MET A 283 0.88 -0.15 -32.58
N PHE A 284 1.23 0.74 -31.64
CA PHE A 284 1.40 0.40 -30.22
C PHE A 284 0.06 0.28 -29.46
N TRP A 285 -0.97 1.05 -29.80
CA TRP A 285 -2.28 1.06 -29.12
C TRP A 285 -3.35 0.22 -29.83
N PHE A 286 -3.02 -0.59 -30.84
CA PHE A 286 -3.97 -1.46 -31.54
C PHE A 286 -4.76 -2.34 -30.55
N GLY A 287 -6.06 -2.10 -30.43
CA GLY A 287 -6.96 -2.74 -29.46
C GLY A 287 -7.14 -2.01 -28.11
N ARG A 288 -6.12 -1.26 -27.65
CA ARG A 288 -6.05 -0.65 -26.31
C ARG A 288 -6.76 0.71 -26.15
N ASN A 289 -7.68 1.06 -27.06
CA ASN A 289 -8.40 2.35 -27.06
C ASN A 289 -9.09 2.67 -25.73
N LYS A 290 -9.73 1.69 -25.08
CA LYS A 290 -10.39 1.88 -23.77
C LYS A 290 -9.40 2.29 -22.66
N GLU A 291 -8.16 1.84 -22.74
CA GLU A 291 -7.13 2.15 -21.75
C GLU A 291 -6.56 3.55 -21.99
N ARG A 292 -6.31 3.90 -23.25
CA ARG A 292 -5.98 5.26 -23.68
C ARG A 292 -7.04 6.26 -23.23
N GLU A 293 -8.33 5.94 -23.36
CA GLU A 293 -9.46 6.73 -22.83
C GLU A 293 -9.55 6.80 -21.29
N ARG A 294 -8.99 5.83 -20.56
CA ARG A 294 -8.92 5.84 -19.09
C ARG A 294 -7.72 6.65 -18.59
N ARG A 295 -6.55 6.47 -19.21
CA ARG A 295 -5.31 7.20 -18.88
C ARG A 295 -5.36 8.66 -19.34
N ALA A 296 -6.11 8.99 -20.39
CA ALA A 296 -6.41 10.36 -20.83
C ALA A 296 -7.52 11.04 -19.99
N LYS A 297 -7.51 10.82 -18.68
CA LYS A 297 -8.35 11.54 -17.71
C LYS A 297 -7.51 12.30 -16.70
N ILE A 298 -8.07 13.41 -16.22
CA ILE A 298 -7.50 14.18 -15.11
C ILE A 298 -8.52 14.28 -13.97
N HIS A 299 -8.04 14.00 -12.75
CA HIS A 299 -8.84 14.03 -11.54
C HIS A 299 -8.28 15.09 -10.59
N THR A 300 -9.07 16.15 -10.34
CA THR A 300 -8.68 17.18 -9.39
C THR A 300 -9.04 16.74 -7.98
N ILE A 301 -8.08 16.81 -7.05
CA ILE A 301 -8.22 16.40 -5.65
C ILE A 301 -7.78 17.57 -4.76
N SER A 302 -8.36 17.67 -3.57
CA SER A 302 -7.92 18.60 -2.52
C SER A 302 -8.16 17.99 -1.14
N MET A 303 -7.30 18.30 -0.18
CA MET A 303 -7.48 18.01 1.24
C MET A 303 -7.71 19.35 1.97
N PRO A 304 -8.97 19.75 2.27
CA PRO A 304 -9.28 21.11 2.71
C PRO A 304 -8.66 21.51 4.07
N GLY A 305 -7.48 22.11 4.04
CA GLY A 305 -6.78 22.67 5.20
C GLY A 305 -7.18 24.11 5.56
N CYS A 306 -6.48 24.66 6.56
CA CYS A 306 -6.58 26.07 6.95
C CYS A 306 -5.19 26.70 7.13
N LEU A 307 -5.04 27.96 6.70
CA LEU A 307 -3.77 28.69 6.77
C LEU A 307 -3.43 29.06 8.22
N ARG A 308 -2.31 28.52 8.74
CA ARG A 308 -1.84 28.73 10.13
C ARG A 308 -1.84 30.20 10.54
N HIS A 309 -1.20 31.06 9.74
CA HIS A 309 -1.09 32.51 9.98
C HIS A 309 -2.44 33.25 10.10
N ASP A 310 -3.53 32.66 9.61
CA ASP A 310 -4.87 33.26 9.60
C ASP A 310 -5.73 32.75 10.78
N VAL A 311 -5.31 31.66 11.43
CA VAL A 311 -6.02 30.96 12.51
C VAL A 311 -5.29 31.11 13.86
N GLU A 312 -3.96 30.95 13.90
CA GLU A 312 -3.14 31.04 15.12
C GLU A 312 -3.34 32.36 15.90
N PRO A 313 -3.42 33.55 15.27
CA PRO A 313 -3.70 34.81 15.99
C PRO A 313 -5.10 34.90 16.62
N GLN A 314 -6.02 34.00 16.27
CA GLN A 314 -7.33 33.89 16.91
C GLN A 314 -7.29 33.00 18.17
N CYS A 315 -6.30 32.11 18.25
CA CYS A 315 -6.05 31.16 19.33
C CYS A 315 -5.20 31.74 20.47
N GLU A 316 -4.59 32.92 20.28
CA GLU A 316 -3.84 33.63 21.31
C GLU A 316 -4.71 33.94 22.55
N GLY A 317 -4.19 33.62 23.74
CA GLY A 317 -4.91 33.83 25.01
C GLY A 317 -6.18 32.98 25.18
N LYS A 318 -6.44 32.01 24.31
CA LYS A 318 -7.62 31.12 24.37
C LYS A 318 -7.36 29.84 25.13
N SER A 319 -8.42 29.31 25.74
CA SER A 319 -8.42 27.94 26.27
C SER A 319 -8.36 26.91 25.14
N GLU A 320 -7.80 25.72 25.37
CA GLU A 320 -7.70 24.68 24.35
C GLU A 320 -9.04 24.34 23.66
N LEU A 321 -10.14 24.41 24.41
CA LEU A 321 -11.48 24.12 23.90
C LEU A 321 -11.94 25.21 22.91
N GLU A 322 -11.74 26.49 23.24
CA GLU A 322 -11.96 27.59 22.30
C GLU A 322 -11.05 27.48 21.07
N GLN A 323 -9.78 27.09 21.24
CA GLN A 323 -8.86 26.87 20.12
C GLN A 323 -9.35 25.76 19.18
N ARG A 324 -9.89 24.65 19.72
CA ARG A 324 -10.51 23.58 18.91
C ARG A 324 -11.79 24.06 18.21
N GLU A 325 -12.62 24.89 18.86
CA GLU A 325 -13.79 25.50 18.21
C GLU A 325 -13.40 26.50 17.11
N ILE A 326 -12.30 27.25 17.27
CA ILE A 326 -11.73 28.11 16.23
C ILE A 326 -11.24 27.26 15.05
N ASN A 327 -10.40 26.25 15.32
CA ASN A 327 -9.85 25.36 14.31
C ASN A 327 -10.96 24.62 13.54
N SER A 328 -11.95 24.01 14.21
CA SER A 328 -13.07 23.35 13.52
C SER A 328 -13.81 24.33 12.62
N ARG A 329 -14.12 25.55 13.08
CA ARG A 329 -14.80 26.54 12.23
C ARG A 329 -13.97 26.97 11.02
N ALA A 330 -12.64 26.95 11.11
CA ALA A 330 -11.76 27.17 9.97
C ALA A 330 -11.83 26.01 8.96
N PHE A 331 -11.71 24.76 9.42
CA PHE A 331 -11.87 23.56 8.58
C PHE A 331 -13.28 23.48 7.95
N ASP A 332 -14.34 23.69 8.72
CA ASP A 332 -15.73 23.68 8.26
C ASP A 332 -15.96 24.80 7.20
N SER A 333 -15.27 25.94 7.33
CA SER A 333 -15.27 27.00 6.30
C SER A 333 -14.52 26.61 5.03
N ALA A 334 -13.38 25.90 5.15
CA ALA A 334 -12.60 25.41 4.02
C ALA A 334 -13.35 24.31 3.24
N ILE A 335 -14.00 23.38 3.95
CA ILE A 335 -14.88 22.36 3.36
C ILE A 335 -16.06 23.01 2.65
N SER A 336 -16.71 23.99 3.29
CA SER A 336 -17.81 24.76 2.68
C SER A 336 -17.39 25.48 1.40
N PHE A 337 -16.20 26.08 1.38
CA PHE A 337 -15.62 26.70 0.19
C PHE A 337 -15.44 25.67 -0.95
N HIS A 338 -14.77 24.54 -0.71
CA HIS A 338 -14.57 23.49 -1.71
C HIS A 338 -15.90 22.91 -2.23
N ARG A 339 -16.85 22.59 -1.34
CA ARG A 339 -18.20 22.14 -1.73
C ARG A 339 -18.93 23.15 -2.63
N SER A 340 -18.72 24.45 -2.41
CA SER A 340 -19.27 25.52 -3.27
C SER A 340 -18.62 25.60 -4.66
N LEU A 341 -17.41 25.06 -4.84
CA LEU A 341 -16.73 24.94 -6.14
C LEU A 341 -17.18 23.69 -6.92
N GLY A 342 -17.91 22.77 -6.29
CA GLY A 342 -18.38 21.51 -6.89
C GLY A 342 -17.67 20.26 -6.38
N PHE A 343 -16.68 20.41 -5.47
CA PHE A 343 -15.98 19.27 -4.87
C PHE A 343 -16.90 18.44 -3.97
N ARG A 344 -16.69 17.12 -3.92
CA ARG A 344 -17.42 16.17 -3.06
C ARG A 344 -16.46 15.15 -2.46
N ARG A 345 -16.72 14.69 -1.24
CA ARG A 345 -15.78 13.85 -0.47
C ARG A 345 -15.52 12.50 -1.17
N ILE A 346 -14.27 12.02 -1.14
CA ILE A 346 -13.89 10.71 -1.68
C ILE A 346 -14.00 9.69 -0.55
N GLY A 347 -15.08 8.90 -0.55
CA GLY A 347 -15.36 7.96 0.52
C GLY A 347 -15.52 8.65 1.89
N ALA A 348 -14.96 8.04 2.93
CA ALA A 348 -14.87 8.61 4.27
C ALA A 348 -13.55 9.36 4.55
N SER A 349 -12.70 9.55 3.53
CA SER A 349 -11.38 10.21 3.65
C SER A 349 -11.49 11.71 3.96
N SER A 350 -10.37 12.31 4.35
CA SER A 350 -10.18 13.76 4.47
C SER A 350 -10.26 14.49 3.13
N CYS A 351 -10.03 13.77 2.03
CA CYS A 351 -9.92 14.27 0.67
C CYS A 351 -11.26 14.46 -0.07
N PHE A 352 -11.27 15.41 -1.00
CA PHE A 352 -12.38 15.76 -1.86
C PHE A 352 -11.95 15.75 -3.32
N GLY A 353 -12.80 15.22 -4.21
CA GLY A 353 -12.59 15.20 -5.65
C GLY A 353 -13.45 16.23 -6.37
N LEU A 354 -12.97 16.68 -7.54
CA LEU A 354 -13.72 17.39 -8.58
C LEU A 354 -13.47 16.66 -9.91
N SER A 355 -14.56 16.28 -10.58
CA SER A 355 -14.52 15.63 -11.89
C SER A 355 -14.50 16.66 -13.00
N SER A 356 -13.81 16.31 -14.09
CA SER A 356 -13.81 17.02 -15.37
C SER A 356 -14.91 16.53 -16.33
N ASP A 357 -15.52 15.35 -16.09
CA ASP A 357 -16.71 14.88 -16.81
C ASP A 357 -17.99 15.57 -16.28
N PRO A 358 -18.69 16.40 -17.09
CA PRO A 358 -19.89 17.12 -16.66
C PRO A 358 -21.07 16.21 -16.26
N ASN A 359 -21.05 14.94 -16.68
CA ASN A 359 -22.09 13.96 -16.37
C ASN A 359 -21.82 13.21 -15.05
N HIS A 360 -20.68 13.48 -14.39
CA HIS A 360 -20.29 12.77 -13.18
C HIS A 360 -21.25 13.04 -12.01
N LYS A 361 -21.54 11.99 -11.23
CA LYS A 361 -22.54 12.01 -10.14
C LYS A 361 -22.30 13.13 -9.12
N SER A 362 -21.04 13.49 -8.87
CA SER A 362 -20.64 14.59 -7.99
C SER A 362 -21.29 15.94 -8.32
N HIS A 363 -21.57 16.23 -9.60
CA HIS A 363 -22.21 17.49 -10.01
C HIS A 363 -23.72 17.50 -9.71
N SER A 364 -24.35 16.32 -9.65
CA SER A 364 -25.77 16.15 -9.29
C SER A 364 -26.02 16.07 -7.78
N LEU A 365 -24.99 15.69 -7.00
CA LEU A 365 -25.07 15.56 -5.55
C LEU A 365 -25.09 16.94 -4.88
N ALA A 366 -26.13 17.24 -4.09
CA ALA A 366 -26.24 18.51 -3.39
C ALA A 366 -25.28 18.61 -2.18
N ILE A 367 -25.00 19.84 -1.75
CA ILE A 367 -23.95 20.14 -0.74
C ILE A 367 -24.26 19.52 0.63
N GLN A 368 -25.54 19.43 1.00
CA GLN A 368 -26.00 18.85 2.26
C GLN A 368 -26.17 17.32 2.23
N ASP A 369 -26.06 16.71 1.04
CA ASP A 369 -26.16 15.26 0.85
C ASP A 369 -24.77 14.61 0.65
N ASP A 370 -23.70 15.42 0.68
CA ASP A 370 -22.30 14.97 0.65
C ASP A 370 -21.89 14.35 1.98
N PHE A 371 -21.02 13.33 1.94
CA PHE A 371 -20.66 12.58 3.14
C PHE A 371 -19.73 13.39 4.05
N ASP A 372 -19.95 13.31 5.36
CA ASP A 372 -19.00 13.74 6.39
C ASP A 372 -18.79 12.59 7.38
N PRO A 373 -17.53 12.16 7.62
CA PRO A 373 -17.24 11.12 8.60
C PRO A 373 -17.56 11.63 10.02
N PRO A 374 -17.89 10.74 10.97
CA PRO A 374 -18.17 11.15 12.35
C PRO A 374 -16.94 11.80 12.99
N LYS A 375 -17.07 13.07 13.41
CA LYS A 375 -16.01 13.74 14.17
C LYS A 375 -15.86 13.08 15.56
N PRO A 376 -14.64 12.77 16.04
CA PRO A 376 -14.43 12.27 17.39
C PRO A 376 -14.89 13.30 18.43
N PRO A 377 -15.31 12.85 19.63
CA PRO A 377 -15.71 13.77 20.70
C PRO A 377 -14.53 14.68 21.08
N SER A 378 -14.82 15.95 21.34
CA SER A 378 -13.84 17.02 21.55
C SER A 378 -13.16 16.98 22.93
N THR A 379 -12.55 15.85 23.27
CA THR A 379 -11.61 15.72 24.39
C THR A 379 -10.39 16.64 24.21
N PRO A 380 -9.61 16.87 25.28
CA PRO A 380 -8.25 17.39 25.17
C PRO A 380 -7.43 16.60 24.14
N ALA A 381 -7.34 17.14 22.93
CA ALA A 381 -6.42 16.72 21.90
C ALA A 381 -5.01 16.98 22.42
N GLU A 382 -4.34 15.89 22.77
CA GLU A 382 -2.90 15.81 22.64
C GLU A 382 -2.56 15.78 21.14
N GLU A 383 -1.28 15.86 20.83
CA GLU A 383 -0.77 15.40 19.55
C GLU A 383 -1.34 14.01 19.26
N PRO A 384 -1.65 13.65 17.99
CA PRO A 384 -2.03 12.27 17.68
C PRO A 384 -0.92 11.37 18.24
N GLU A 385 -1.25 10.51 19.22
CA GLU A 385 -0.29 9.54 19.74
C GLU A 385 0.23 8.79 18.51
N ALA A 386 1.49 9.04 18.14
CA ALA A 386 2.10 8.40 16.98
C ALA A 386 1.95 6.90 17.21
N ILE A 387 1.05 6.27 16.46
CA ILE A 387 0.73 4.88 16.70
C ILE A 387 1.97 4.16 16.21
N ILE A 388 2.81 3.72 17.15
CA ILE A 388 4.00 2.94 16.84
C ILE A 388 3.48 1.59 16.36
N ILE A 389 3.21 1.51 15.05
CA ILE A 389 2.73 0.34 14.33
C ILE A 389 3.94 -0.58 14.09
N THR A 390 4.53 -1.05 15.18
CA THR A 390 5.49 -2.15 15.22
C THR A 390 4.76 -3.46 15.45
N MET A 391 5.35 -4.56 14.99
CA MET A 391 4.84 -5.89 15.32
C MET A 391 5.23 -6.27 16.75
N PRO A 392 4.35 -6.96 17.52
CA PRO A 392 4.78 -7.62 18.74
C PRO A 392 5.92 -8.59 18.42
N GLY A 393 7.07 -8.40 19.07
CA GLY A 393 8.31 -9.14 18.78
C GLY A 393 9.37 -8.40 17.94
N GLU A 394 9.02 -7.35 17.20
CA GLU A 394 10.02 -6.37 16.69
C GLU A 394 10.54 -5.45 17.81
N GLU A 395 9.99 -5.61 19.01
CA GLU A 395 10.15 -4.77 20.19
C GLU A 395 11.55 -4.83 20.85
N GLU A 396 12.31 -5.92 20.69
CA GLU A 396 13.57 -6.10 21.43
C GLU A 396 14.69 -5.13 21.02
N SER A 397 14.75 -4.69 19.75
CA SER A 397 15.67 -3.61 19.34
C SER A 397 15.10 -2.21 19.56
N PHE A 398 13.79 -2.10 19.84
CA PHE A 398 13.09 -0.83 19.99
C PHE A 398 13.00 -0.34 21.45
N HIS A 399 12.90 -1.26 22.42
CA HIS A 399 12.71 -0.96 23.85
C HIS A 399 14.00 -0.76 24.66
N THR A 400 15.19 -0.89 24.07
CA THR A 400 16.46 -0.82 24.81
C THR A 400 16.85 0.58 25.28
N SER A 401 16.32 1.65 24.68
CA SER A 401 16.61 3.02 25.12
C SER A 401 15.71 3.47 26.29
N ALA A 402 16.31 4.06 27.33
CA ALA A 402 15.60 4.54 28.51
C ALA A 402 14.53 5.59 28.16
N TYR A 403 14.82 6.45 27.19
CA TYR A 403 13.91 7.48 26.67
C TYR A 403 12.58 6.91 26.17
N ARG A 404 12.59 5.79 25.44
CA ARG A 404 11.33 5.20 24.91
C ARG A 404 10.51 4.53 26.00
N LYS A 405 11.15 3.98 27.05
CA LYS A 405 10.45 3.47 28.25
C LYS A 405 9.74 4.59 29.01
N GLU A 406 10.41 5.72 29.22
CA GLU A 406 9.82 6.90 29.85
C GLU A 406 8.60 7.44 29.05
N LEU A 407 8.66 7.37 27.72
CA LEU A 407 7.55 7.75 26.84
C LEU A 407 6.34 6.81 26.99
N GLU A 408 6.54 5.48 26.99
CA GLU A 408 5.46 4.51 27.17
C GLU A 408 4.90 4.54 28.61
N GLU A 409 5.71 4.79 29.63
CA GLU A 409 5.23 5.03 31.00
C GLU A 409 4.34 6.28 31.10
N LYS A 410 4.75 7.40 30.47
CA LYS A 410 3.93 8.63 30.37
C LYS A 410 2.60 8.34 29.66
N ARG A 411 2.63 7.57 28.58
CA ARG A 411 1.47 7.17 27.79
C ARG A 411 0.51 6.28 28.59
N LEU A 412 1.00 5.20 29.20
CA LEU A 412 0.21 4.31 30.04
C LEU A 412 -0.42 5.06 31.22
N LYS A 413 0.26 6.04 31.81
CA LYS A 413 -0.32 6.92 32.83
C LYS A 413 -1.52 7.71 32.30
N LYS A 414 -1.38 8.39 31.14
CA LYS A 414 -2.47 9.12 30.49
C LYS A 414 -3.66 8.22 30.15
N LEU A 415 -3.40 7.03 29.60
CA LEU A 415 -4.43 6.04 29.28
C LEU A 415 -5.18 5.55 30.52
N LYS A 416 -4.49 5.39 31.66
CA LYS A 416 -5.10 5.00 32.94
C LYS A 416 -6.05 6.05 33.51
N GLU A 417 -5.83 7.32 33.20
CA GLU A 417 -6.69 8.44 33.63
C GLU A 417 -7.91 8.65 32.69
N ARG A 418 -7.90 8.04 31.49
CA ARG A 418 -8.94 8.22 30.45
C ARG A 418 -9.80 6.98 30.18
N LEU A 419 -9.22 5.79 30.22
CA LEU A 419 -9.89 4.54 29.86
C LEU A 419 -10.63 3.92 31.05
N THR A 420 -11.69 3.17 30.76
CA THR A 420 -12.34 2.31 31.75
C THR A 420 -11.36 1.22 32.24
N PRO A 421 -11.54 0.64 33.45
CA PRO A 421 -10.64 -0.40 33.93
C PRO A 421 -10.50 -1.61 33.00
N LEU A 422 -11.57 -1.97 32.28
CA LEU A 422 -11.58 -3.02 31.26
C LEU A 422 -10.73 -2.62 30.04
N ASN A 423 -10.91 -1.41 29.50
CA ASN A 423 -10.19 -0.95 28.32
C ASN A 423 -8.71 -0.69 28.64
N PHE A 424 -8.39 -0.15 29.83
CA PHE A 424 -7.02 0.05 30.29
C PHE A 424 -6.29 -1.29 30.46
N ALA A 425 -6.93 -2.30 31.07
CA ALA A 425 -6.38 -3.65 31.15
C ALA A 425 -6.18 -4.27 29.75
N ALA A 426 -7.12 -4.05 28.83
CA ALA A 426 -7.03 -4.56 27.45
C ALA A 426 -5.84 -4.02 26.66
N VAL A 427 -5.39 -2.79 26.96
CA VAL A 427 -4.13 -2.25 26.42
C VAL A 427 -2.93 -2.77 27.23
N SER A 428 -2.92 -2.58 28.54
CA SER A 428 -1.72 -2.70 29.39
C SER A 428 -1.29 -4.12 29.80
N LEU A 429 -2.20 -5.10 29.89
CA LEU A 429 -1.87 -6.45 30.36
C LEU A 429 -1.52 -7.42 29.21
N PRO A 430 -0.52 -8.31 29.37
CA PRO A 430 -0.31 -9.44 28.47
C PRO A 430 -1.55 -10.34 28.37
N ASP A 431 -1.76 -11.00 27.22
CA ASP A 431 -3.00 -11.75 26.91
C ASP A 431 -3.38 -12.78 28.00
N ILE A 432 -2.42 -13.60 28.45
CA ILE A 432 -2.62 -14.61 29.50
C ILE A 432 -3.03 -13.97 30.85
N GLU A 433 -2.57 -12.75 31.13
CA GLU A 433 -2.90 -12.01 32.36
C GLU A 433 -4.23 -11.27 32.24
N LEU A 434 -4.53 -10.75 31.05
CA LEU A 434 -5.81 -10.15 30.71
C LEU A 434 -6.97 -11.16 30.84
N VAL A 435 -6.77 -12.41 30.41
CA VAL A 435 -7.73 -13.51 30.64
C VAL A 435 -7.90 -13.84 32.13
N LYS A 436 -6.84 -13.78 32.94
CA LYS A 436 -6.95 -13.95 34.41
C LYS A 436 -7.71 -12.78 35.05
N PHE A 437 -7.46 -11.56 34.60
CA PHE A 437 -8.16 -10.36 35.03
C PHE A 437 -9.66 -10.44 34.69
N TYR A 438 -10.03 -10.72 33.44
CA TYR A 438 -11.44 -10.88 33.05
C TYR A 438 -12.19 -11.96 33.85
N LYS A 439 -11.53 -13.08 34.17
CA LYS A 439 -12.09 -14.16 35.02
C LYS A 439 -12.28 -13.78 36.51
N THR A 440 -11.66 -12.69 36.97
CA THR A 440 -11.72 -12.22 38.37
C THR A 440 -12.36 -10.83 38.53
N PHE A 441 -12.61 -10.12 37.43
CA PHE A 441 -13.17 -8.78 37.44
C PHE A 441 -14.69 -8.80 37.62
N HIS A 442 -15.15 -8.49 38.83
CA HIS A 442 -16.57 -8.41 39.16
C HIS A 442 -17.22 -7.10 38.65
N VAL A 443 -17.70 -7.15 37.41
CA VAL A 443 -18.66 -6.21 36.82
C VAL A 443 -19.93 -6.07 37.67
N LYS A 444 -20.52 -4.87 37.73
CA LYS A 444 -21.74 -4.56 38.51
C LYS A 444 -23.02 -4.53 37.65
N ASP A 445 -22.91 -4.15 36.38
CA ASP A 445 -23.98 -4.25 35.37
C ASP A 445 -23.37 -4.88 34.11
N GLU A 446 -23.94 -5.97 33.58
CA GLU A 446 -23.41 -6.67 32.38
C GLU A 446 -23.15 -5.74 31.19
N LYS A 447 -23.82 -4.58 31.12
CA LYS A 447 -23.56 -3.53 30.13
C LYS A 447 -22.13 -2.98 30.17
N GLU A 448 -21.37 -3.14 31.25
CA GLU A 448 -19.94 -2.77 31.31
C GLU A 448 -19.12 -3.47 30.22
N TRP A 449 -19.43 -4.73 29.89
CA TRP A 449 -18.80 -5.46 28.78
C TRP A 449 -19.19 -4.94 27.38
N LYS A 450 -20.25 -4.14 27.28
CA LYS A 450 -20.73 -3.49 26.06
C LYS A 450 -20.36 -2.00 25.98
N GLN A 451 -19.54 -1.50 26.91
CA GLN A 451 -18.98 -0.15 26.82
C GLN A 451 -18.03 -0.02 25.63
N VAL A 452 -17.91 1.21 25.14
CA VAL A 452 -16.99 1.60 24.07
C VAL A 452 -16.09 2.73 24.55
N ASP A 453 -14.95 2.91 23.89
CA ASP A 453 -14.11 4.11 24.07
C ASP A 453 -14.65 5.33 23.29
N ASN A 454 -13.89 6.44 23.34
CA ASN A 454 -14.21 7.69 22.64
C ASN A 454 -14.19 7.57 21.10
N LEU A 455 -13.68 6.47 20.54
CA LEU A 455 -13.65 6.14 19.13
C LEU A 455 -14.67 5.03 18.79
N ASN A 456 -15.64 4.80 19.68
CA ASN A 456 -16.65 3.74 19.60
C ASN A 456 -16.06 2.30 19.52
N ASN A 457 -14.80 2.08 19.85
CA ASN A 457 -14.21 0.74 19.88
C ASN A 457 -14.80 -0.07 21.05
N THR A 458 -15.40 -1.23 20.77
CA THR A 458 -15.73 -2.21 21.81
C THR A 458 -14.45 -2.87 22.36
N LEU A 459 -14.54 -3.51 23.52
CA LEU A 459 -13.45 -4.31 24.10
C LEU A 459 -12.90 -5.38 23.14
N LEU A 460 -13.72 -5.86 22.19
CA LEU A 460 -13.32 -6.82 21.15
C LEU A 460 -12.47 -6.16 20.04
N HIS A 461 -12.75 -4.90 19.65
CA HIS A 461 -11.88 -4.14 18.75
C HIS A 461 -10.50 -3.94 19.39
N ILE A 462 -10.48 -3.53 20.66
CA ILE A 462 -9.24 -3.24 21.41
C ILE A 462 -8.38 -4.51 21.52
N THR A 463 -8.94 -5.61 22.03
CA THR A 463 -8.19 -6.87 22.20
C THR A 463 -7.72 -7.48 20.89
N ALA A 464 -8.51 -7.38 19.81
CA ALA A 464 -8.11 -7.82 18.48
C ALA A 464 -6.95 -6.98 17.93
N CYS A 465 -7.07 -5.65 17.95
CA CYS A 465 -6.03 -4.74 17.43
C CYS A 465 -4.78 -4.63 18.33
N GLN A 466 -4.85 -5.14 19.56
CA GLN A 466 -3.69 -5.37 20.44
C GLN A 466 -3.14 -6.81 20.35
N PHE A 467 -3.67 -7.62 19.41
CA PHE A 467 -3.21 -8.99 19.11
C PHE A 467 -3.25 -9.96 20.29
N LYS A 468 -4.37 -10.00 21.04
CA LYS A 468 -4.56 -10.81 22.25
C LYS A 468 -5.55 -11.97 22.02
N PRO A 469 -5.16 -13.06 21.32
CA PRO A 469 -6.09 -14.07 20.81
C PRO A 469 -6.85 -14.84 21.89
N GLN A 470 -6.25 -15.11 23.06
CA GLN A 470 -6.93 -15.79 24.17
C GLN A 470 -8.01 -14.90 24.78
N SER A 471 -7.76 -13.59 24.87
CA SER A 471 -8.73 -12.58 25.31
C SER A 471 -9.85 -12.38 24.29
N VAL A 472 -9.52 -12.35 22.98
CA VAL A 472 -10.52 -12.33 21.89
C VAL A 472 -11.43 -13.56 21.97
N GLN A 473 -10.87 -14.76 22.12
CA GLN A 473 -11.65 -16.00 22.31
C GLN A 473 -12.50 -15.93 23.58
N TRP A 474 -11.92 -15.51 24.71
CA TRP A 474 -12.64 -15.43 25.98
C TRP A 474 -13.86 -14.50 25.89
N LEU A 475 -13.71 -13.31 25.29
CA LEU A 475 -14.81 -12.38 25.06
C LEU A 475 -15.89 -12.98 24.14
N MET A 476 -15.45 -13.67 23.08
CA MET A 476 -16.33 -14.36 22.13
C MET A 476 -17.11 -15.53 22.73
N ASP A 477 -16.70 -16.08 23.88
CA ASP A 477 -17.36 -17.21 24.54
C ASP A 477 -18.11 -16.84 25.82
N ASN A 478 -17.73 -15.74 26.51
CA ASN A 478 -18.21 -15.42 27.86
C ASN A 478 -19.08 -14.17 27.94
N VAL A 479 -19.08 -13.30 26.91
CA VAL A 479 -19.92 -12.08 26.93
C VAL A 479 -21.28 -12.36 26.26
N ASN A 480 -22.35 -12.13 27.01
CA ASN A 480 -23.72 -12.17 26.50
C ASN A 480 -23.88 -11.21 25.30
N ASP A 481 -24.44 -11.72 24.19
CA ASP A 481 -24.60 -11.03 22.90
C ASP A 481 -23.31 -10.91 22.04
N LYS A 482 -22.77 -12.07 21.66
CA LYS A 482 -21.67 -12.24 20.66
C LYS A 482 -21.95 -11.53 19.33
N GLN A 483 -23.23 -11.38 18.95
CA GLN A 483 -23.63 -10.70 17.72
C GLN A 483 -23.43 -9.18 17.81
N PHE A 484 -23.80 -8.55 18.94
CA PHE A 484 -23.47 -7.15 19.17
C PHE A 484 -21.95 -6.91 19.14
N LEU A 485 -21.15 -7.72 19.83
CA LEU A 485 -19.69 -7.49 19.87
C LEU A 485 -19.02 -7.61 18.49
N THR A 486 -19.47 -8.53 17.64
CA THR A 486 -18.87 -8.77 16.30
C THR A 486 -19.40 -7.85 15.21
N LEU A 487 -20.63 -7.33 15.33
CA LEU A 487 -21.24 -6.43 14.34
C LEU A 487 -21.25 -4.95 14.75
N ALA A 488 -20.92 -4.61 15.99
CA ALA A 488 -20.67 -3.24 16.40
C ALA A 488 -19.56 -2.61 15.53
N ARG A 489 -19.75 -1.36 15.14
CA ARG A 489 -18.81 -0.60 14.33
C ARG A 489 -18.23 0.57 15.13
N ASN A 490 -16.93 0.80 15.00
CA ASN A 490 -16.22 1.92 15.60
C ASN A 490 -16.55 3.26 14.89
N ILE A 491 -15.87 4.35 15.25
CA ILE A 491 -16.12 5.69 14.70
C ILE A 491 -15.84 5.79 13.19
N ASP A 492 -14.83 5.07 12.70
CA ASP A 492 -14.50 4.93 11.27
C ASP A 492 -15.50 4.02 10.54
N GLY A 493 -16.42 3.41 11.27
CA GLY A 493 -17.42 2.49 10.75
C GLY A 493 -16.89 1.08 10.52
N TYR A 494 -15.75 0.67 11.07
CA TYR A 494 -15.22 -0.70 10.98
C TYR A 494 -15.71 -1.59 12.13
N THR A 495 -15.99 -2.86 11.86
CA THR A 495 -16.17 -3.94 12.87
C THR A 495 -14.82 -4.41 13.43
N PRO A 496 -14.75 -5.24 14.50
CA PRO A 496 -13.48 -5.71 15.06
C PRO A 496 -12.58 -6.43 14.06
N LEU A 497 -13.18 -7.18 13.12
CA LEU A 497 -12.45 -7.88 12.07
C LEU A 497 -11.94 -6.93 10.98
N GLU A 498 -12.80 -6.03 10.49
CA GLU A 498 -12.42 -5.03 9.48
C GLU A 498 -11.34 -4.08 10.03
N ALA A 499 -11.43 -3.67 11.30
CA ALA A 499 -10.43 -2.83 11.98
C ALA A 499 -9.08 -3.55 12.15
N LEU A 500 -9.11 -4.83 12.55
CA LEU A 500 -7.91 -5.68 12.61
C LEU A 500 -7.26 -5.83 11.24
N GLN A 501 -8.06 -6.10 10.20
CA GLN A 501 -7.56 -6.24 8.82
C GLN A 501 -7.00 -4.92 8.26
N HIS A 502 -7.63 -3.78 8.59
CA HIS A 502 -7.12 -2.46 8.24
C HIS A 502 -5.76 -2.18 8.89
N LYS A 503 -5.64 -2.39 10.21
CA LYS A 503 -4.35 -2.26 10.93
C LYS A 503 -3.29 -3.21 10.36
N LEU A 504 -3.65 -4.45 10.02
CA LEU A 504 -2.73 -5.42 9.45
C LEU A 504 -2.29 -5.07 8.02
N ASN A 505 -3.13 -4.44 7.20
CA ASN A 505 -2.70 -3.93 5.89
C ASN A 505 -1.67 -2.79 6.05
N ILE A 506 -1.87 -1.86 7.00
CA ILE A 506 -0.88 -0.80 7.30
C ILE A 506 0.44 -1.42 7.79
N ILE A 507 0.39 -2.39 8.71
CA ILE A 507 1.54 -3.15 9.21
C ILE A 507 2.32 -3.82 8.08
N ARG A 508 1.61 -4.39 7.09
CA ARG A 508 2.24 -5.04 5.93
C ARG A 508 2.99 -4.03 5.08
N THR A 509 2.43 -2.84 4.87
CA THR A 509 2.90 -1.95 3.80
C THR A 509 3.83 -0.83 4.24
N ARG A 510 3.75 -0.33 5.48
CA ARG A 510 4.49 0.88 5.89
C ARG A 510 4.97 0.90 7.35
N ARG A 511 5.89 1.81 7.63
CA ARG A 511 6.39 2.20 8.97
C ARG A 511 6.54 3.72 9.03
N GLU A 512 6.01 4.34 10.08
CA GLU A 512 6.07 5.79 10.27
C GLU A 512 7.29 6.18 11.13
N HIS A 513 8.10 7.12 10.65
CA HIS A 513 9.31 7.64 11.31
C HIS A 513 9.23 9.16 11.41
N GLY A 514 8.68 9.66 12.52
CA GLY A 514 8.49 11.09 12.75
C GLY A 514 7.43 11.67 11.81
N MET A 515 7.86 12.39 10.77
CA MET A 515 6.98 12.91 9.71
C MET A 515 7.04 12.11 8.40
N MET A 516 7.92 11.12 8.29
CA MET A 516 8.17 10.34 7.07
C MET A 516 7.50 8.97 7.12
N THR A 517 6.96 8.51 6.00
CA THR A 517 6.33 7.20 5.81
C THR A 517 7.20 6.29 4.96
N VAL A 518 7.87 5.32 5.59
CA VAL A 518 8.71 4.34 4.88
C VAL A 518 7.83 3.21 4.34
N VAL A 519 7.84 3.00 3.03
CA VAL A 519 7.20 1.83 2.38
C VAL A 519 8.05 0.58 2.64
N ILE A 520 7.42 -0.49 3.15
CA ILE A 520 8.09 -1.75 3.49
C ILE A 520 7.41 -3.00 2.92
N SER A 521 6.43 -2.84 2.03
CA SER A 521 5.57 -3.92 1.48
C SER A 521 6.34 -5.17 1.04
N ASP A 522 7.50 -4.98 0.40
CA ASP A 522 8.32 -6.07 -0.15
C ASP A 522 9.21 -6.77 0.88
N ASN A 523 9.31 -6.22 2.09
CA ASN A 523 10.00 -6.82 3.24
C ASN A 523 9.03 -7.55 4.20
N PHE A 524 7.77 -7.73 3.79
CA PHE A 524 6.76 -8.43 4.56
C PHE A 524 7.04 -9.95 4.67
N ALA A 525 7.33 -10.45 5.88
CA ALA A 525 7.58 -11.87 6.15
C ALA A 525 6.32 -12.67 6.59
N GLY A 526 5.12 -12.08 6.45
CA GLY A 526 3.88 -12.59 7.05
C GLY A 526 3.62 -12.05 8.46
N PHE A 527 2.38 -12.14 8.92
CA PHE A 527 1.99 -11.69 10.27
C PHE A 527 2.46 -12.64 11.38
N THR A 528 2.44 -12.16 12.64
CA THR A 528 2.72 -12.96 13.84
C THR A 528 1.66 -14.04 14.06
N SER A 529 1.99 -15.06 14.86
CA SER A 529 1.05 -16.08 15.36
C SER A 529 -0.21 -15.46 15.94
N ASP A 530 -0.04 -14.39 16.72
CA ASP A 530 -1.08 -13.87 17.60
C ASP A 530 -2.05 -12.98 16.81
N ALA A 531 -1.53 -12.16 15.90
CA ALA A 531 -2.33 -11.44 14.91
C ALA A 531 -3.09 -12.39 13.97
N THR A 532 -2.44 -13.46 13.50
CA THR A 532 -3.06 -14.50 12.66
C THR A 532 -4.16 -15.23 13.44
N SER A 533 -3.94 -15.52 14.72
CA SER A 533 -4.91 -16.17 15.61
C SER A 533 -6.10 -15.26 15.91
N CYS A 534 -5.90 -13.95 16.14
CA CYS A 534 -7.00 -12.99 16.28
C CYS A 534 -7.91 -12.96 15.05
N GLN A 535 -7.34 -12.94 13.83
CA GLN A 535 -8.12 -13.04 12.60
C GLN A 535 -8.88 -14.38 12.54
N PHE A 536 -8.22 -15.50 12.84
CA PHE A 536 -8.83 -16.83 12.81
C PHE A 536 -10.01 -16.96 13.79
N VAL A 537 -9.87 -16.46 15.02
CA VAL A 537 -10.94 -16.49 16.03
C VAL A 537 -12.11 -15.57 15.63
N LEU A 538 -11.85 -14.40 15.06
CA LEU A 538 -12.92 -13.50 14.59
C LEU A 538 -13.66 -14.06 13.36
N LEU A 539 -12.99 -14.84 12.51
CA LEU A 539 -13.58 -15.49 11.33
C LEU A 539 -14.34 -16.79 11.65
N THR A 540 -13.81 -17.64 12.53
CA THR A 540 -14.38 -18.97 12.81
C THR A 540 -15.18 -19.03 14.10
N GLY A 541 -14.95 -18.10 15.03
CA GLY A 541 -15.53 -18.11 16.38
C GLY A 541 -14.78 -18.98 17.40
N SER A 542 -13.67 -19.60 17.00
CA SER A 542 -12.91 -20.60 17.77
C SER A 542 -11.39 -20.49 17.56
N MET A 543 -10.58 -20.96 18.51
CA MET A 543 -9.14 -21.16 18.33
C MET A 543 -8.86 -22.30 17.31
N PRO A 544 -7.74 -22.25 16.56
CA PRO A 544 -7.36 -23.34 15.68
C PRO A 544 -7.07 -24.62 16.49
N THR A 545 -7.57 -25.76 16.02
CA THR A 545 -7.52 -27.04 16.74
C THR A 545 -7.24 -28.25 15.84
N ASN A 546 -7.38 -28.13 14.52
CA ASN A 546 -7.29 -29.24 13.57
C ASN A 546 -6.27 -28.98 12.45
N LEU A 547 -5.78 -30.05 11.82
CA LEU A 547 -4.88 -29.98 10.66
C LEU A 547 -5.52 -29.32 9.42
N SER A 548 -6.85 -29.24 9.37
CA SER A 548 -7.59 -28.43 8.38
C SER A 548 -7.26 -26.94 8.48
N ASP A 549 -6.99 -26.48 9.69
CA ASP A 549 -6.93 -25.06 10.04
C ASP A 549 -5.58 -24.46 9.60
N THR A 550 -4.55 -25.31 9.47
CA THR A 550 -3.21 -24.95 9.01
C THR A 550 -3.21 -24.22 7.66
N GLN A 551 -4.05 -24.63 6.70
CA GLN A 551 -4.15 -23.96 5.40
C GLN A 551 -4.72 -22.53 5.53
N LEU A 552 -5.75 -22.35 6.35
CA LEU A 552 -6.34 -21.03 6.61
C LEU A 552 -5.38 -20.14 7.41
N LEU A 553 -4.66 -20.69 8.38
CA LEU A 553 -3.63 -19.95 9.14
C LEU A 553 -2.48 -19.48 8.24
N LEU A 554 -2.02 -20.30 7.29
CA LEU A 554 -1.00 -19.89 6.30
C LEU A 554 -1.54 -18.76 5.39
N GLN A 555 -2.78 -18.88 4.92
CA GLN A 555 -3.44 -17.84 4.13
C GLN A 555 -3.58 -16.52 4.91
N LEU A 556 -4.07 -16.56 6.15
CA LEU A 556 -4.22 -15.39 7.01
C LEU A 556 -2.86 -14.76 7.36
N LYS A 557 -1.83 -15.57 7.67
CA LYS A 557 -0.45 -15.09 7.90
C LYS A 557 0.08 -14.31 6.68
N CYS A 558 -0.16 -14.81 5.48
CA CYS A 558 0.30 -14.22 4.22
C CYS A 558 -0.63 -13.14 3.66
N GLY A 559 -1.65 -12.70 4.40
CA GLY A 559 -2.59 -11.66 3.98
C GLY A 559 -3.50 -12.03 2.79
N CYS A 560 -3.71 -13.32 2.53
CA CYS A 560 -4.59 -13.79 1.47
C CYS A 560 -6.06 -13.40 1.75
N THR A 561 -6.71 -12.78 0.77
CA THR A 561 -8.14 -12.40 0.83
C THR A 561 -9.05 -13.27 -0.04
N CYS A 562 -8.51 -14.03 -1.00
CA CYS A 562 -9.32 -14.88 -1.90
C CYS A 562 -9.70 -16.26 -1.32
N GLY A 563 -8.99 -16.72 -0.28
CA GLY A 563 -9.10 -18.07 0.30
C GLY A 563 -8.44 -19.19 -0.52
N GLU A 564 -7.77 -18.86 -1.64
CA GLU A 564 -7.29 -19.83 -2.63
C GLU A 564 -5.77 -19.74 -2.91
N CYS A 565 -5.03 -18.86 -2.22
CA CYS A 565 -3.57 -18.78 -2.38
C CYS A 565 -2.87 -20.10 -2.05
N ILE A 566 -2.01 -20.54 -2.98
CA ILE A 566 -1.10 -21.68 -2.86
C ILE A 566 -0.03 -21.35 -1.81
N GLY A 567 0.16 -22.26 -0.84
CA GLY A 567 1.07 -22.05 0.29
C GLY A 567 0.69 -20.88 1.21
N GLY A 568 -0.48 -20.27 1.02
CA GLY A 568 -0.92 -19.05 1.71
C GLY A 568 -0.61 -17.76 0.96
N PHE A 569 0.46 -17.71 0.15
CA PHE A 569 0.96 -16.49 -0.48
C PHE A 569 0.61 -16.35 -1.98
N LEU A 570 0.95 -17.33 -2.81
CA LEU A 570 0.84 -17.26 -4.28
C LEU A 570 -0.64 -17.28 -4.71
N SER A 571 -1.15 -16.19 -5.28
CA SER A 571 -2.57 -16.08 -5.67
C SER A 571 -2.91 -16.86 -6.95
N PRO A 572 -4.20 -17.14 -7.21
CA PRO A 572 -4.62 -17.79 -8.46
C PRO A 572 -4.24 -17.00 -9.72
N ARG A 573 -4.33 -15.65 -9.67
CA ARG A 573 -4.00 -14.75 -10.79
C ARG A 573 -2.50 -14.69 -11.04
N MET A 574 -1.68 -14.48 -10.01
CA MET A 574 -0.22 -14.51 -10.16
C MET A 574 0.28 -15.90 -10.56
N LYS A 575 -0.37 -16.98 -10.10
CA LYS A 575 -0.08 -18.35 -10.57
C LYS A 575 -0.28 -18.49 -12.09
N LEU A 576 -1.31 -17.86 -12.65
CA LEU A 576 -1.55 -17.86 -14.10
C LEU A 576 -0.50 -17.03 -14.84
N ALA A 577 -0.10 -15.87 -14.31
CA ALA A 577 0.97 -15.04 -14.87
C ALA A 577 2.32 -15.79 -14.93
N LEU A 578 2.74 -16.37 -13.81
CA LEU A 578 3.98 -17.17 -13.74
C LEU A 578 3.90 -18.44 -14.62
N LEU A 579 2.71 -19.01 -14.79
CA LEU A 579 2.50 -20.17 -15.65
C LEU A 579 2.63 -19.79 -17.13
N PHE A 580 2.01 -18.68 -17.54
CA PHE A 580 2.10 -18.16 -18.91
C PHE A 580 3.57 -17.90 -19.31
N GLN A 581 4.37 -17.24 -18.48
CA GLN A 581 5.80 -17.06 -18.76
C GLN A 581 6.56 -18.39 -18.80
N ALA A 582 6.27 -19.31 -17.88
CA ALA A 582 6.95 -20.61 -17.81
C ALA A 582 6.63 -21.50 -19.03
N GLU A 583 5.45 -21.39 -19.63
CA GLU A 583 5.10 -22.09 -20.87
C GLU A 583 5.64 -21.36 -22.11
N THR A 584 5.40 -20.06 -22.25
CA THR A 584 5.86 -19.24 -23.40
C THR A 584 7.38 -19.27 -23.55
N HIS A 585 8.15 -19.15 -22.46
CA HIS A 585 9.61 -19.27 -22.53
C HIS A 585 10.07 -20.72 -22.77
N TYR A 586 9.38 -21.74 -22.26
CA TYR A 586 9.74 -23.13 -22.55
C TYR A 586 9.64 -23.43 -24.06
N ASP A 587 8.50 -23.11 -24.67
CA ASP A 587 8.25 -23.39 -26.08
C ASP A 587 9.19 -22.56 -26.98
N SER A 588 9.38 -21.27 -26.69
CA SER A 588 10.31 -20.39 -27.41
C SER A 588 11.78 -20.82 -27.30
N LEU A 589 12.23 -21.22 -26.11
CA LEU A 589 13.58 -21.76 -25.92
C LEU A 589 13.74 -23.10 -26.63
N ASN A 590 12.74 -23.97 -26.60
CA ASN A 590 12.77 -25.27 -27.27
C ASN A 590 12.85 -25.12 -28.80
N ASP A 591 11.99 -24.29 -29.40
CA ASP A 591 12.00 -24.05 -30.85
C ASP A 591 13.29 -23.35 -31.31
N SER A 592 13.78 -22.34 -30.58
CA SER A 592 15.06 -21.68 -30.91
C SER A 592 16.27 -22.62 -30.77
N ILE A 593 16.23 -23.60 -29.86
CA ILE A 593 17.23 -24.68 -29.76
C ILE A 593 17.22 -25.60 -30.99
N HIS A 594 16.09 -25.71 -31.70
CA HIS A 594 15.96 -26.43 -32.97
C HIS A 594 16.23 -25.56 -34.21
N MET A 595 16.01 -24.25 -34.15
CA MET A 595 16.17 -23.31 -35.28
C MET A 595 17.54 -22.63 -35.40
N SER A 596 18.45 -22.77 -34.41
CA SER A 596 19.84 -22.29 -34.43
C SER A 596 20.55 -22.59 -35.78
N LEU A 597 20.84 -21.55 -36.57
CA LEU A 597 21.31 -21.67 -37.95
C LEU A 597 22.80 -22.05 -38.08
N GLY A 598 23.59 -21.90 -37.01
CA GLY A 598 24.99 -22.34 -36.95
C GLY A 598 25.30 -23.34 -35.82
N ASP A 599 26.32 -24.17 -36.05
CA ASP A 599 26.83 -25.18 -35.10
C ASP A 599 27.36 -24.59 -33.78
N ASN A 600 27.72 -23.30 -33.77
CA ASN A 600 28.40 -22.62 -32.67
C ASN A 600 27.47 -21.93 -31.66
N GLY A 601 26.15 -21.95 -31.89
CA GLY A 601 25.12 -21.49 -30.95
C GLY A 601 25.20 -20.01 -30.54
N VAL A 602 25.94 -19.18 -31.29
CA VAL A 602 26.11 -17.74 -30.98
C VAL A 602 24.79 -16.99 -31.21
N ASP A 603 24.09 -17.30 -32.29
CA ASP A 603 22.79 -16.70 -32.64
C ASP A 603 21.75 -16.96 -31.52
N TRP A 604 21.76 -18.15 -30.93
CA TRP A 604 20.89 -18.48 -29.79
C TRP A 604 21.22 -17.63 -28.57
N LEU A 605 22.50 -17.47 -28.23
CA LEU A 605 22.87 -16.61 -27.10
C LEU A 605 22.45 -15.16 -27.29
N TRP A 606 22.62 -14.63 -28.51
CA TRP A 606 22.21 -13.25 -28.81
C TRP A 606 20.68 -13.07 -28.71
N LEU A 607 19.90 -14.06 -29.14
CA LEU A 607 18.44 -14.05 -29.00
C LEU A 607 17.95 -14.25 -27.55
N GLN A 608 18.74 -14.91 -26.69
CA GLN A 608 18.34 -15.27 -25.32
C GLN A 608 19.13 -14.51 -24.23
N GLU A 609 19.86 -13.46 -24.57
CA GLU A 609 20.73 -12.69 -23.65
C GLU A 609 19.97 -12.22 -22.40
N GLY A 610 18.78 -11.65 -22.58
CA GLY A 610 17.89 -11.21 -21.49
C GLY A 610 17.26 -12.33 -20.65
N LEU A 611 17.33 -13.60 -21.09
CA LEU A 611 16.83 -14.76 -20.32
C LEU A 611 17.94 -15.49 -19.55
N ILE A 612 19.21 -15.33 -19.92
CA ILE A 612 20.33 -16.03 -19.27
C ILE A 612 21.10 -15.17 -18.27
N GLU A 613 20.77 -13.88 -18.14
CA GLU A 613 21.47 -12.89 -17.29
C GLU A 613 21.83 -13.43 -15.89
N HIS A 614 20.86 -14.02 -15.18
CA HIS A 614 21.03 -14.53 -13.80
C HIS A 614 21.74 -15.88 -13.74
N VAL A 615 22.03 -16.52 -14.89
CA VAL A 615 22.82 -17.75 -14.98
C VAL A 615 24.31 -17.40 -14.90
N HIS A 616 25.09 -18.18 -14.15
CA HIS A 616 26.53 -17.96 -13.95
C HIS A 616 27.28 -17.71 -15.29
N PRO A 617 28.14 -16.67 -15.42
CA PRO A 617 28.74 -16.29 -16.70
C PRO A 617 29.49 -17.41 -17.45
N ASP A 618 30.25 -18.25 -16.75
CA ASP A 618 30.91 -19.40 -17.38
C ASP A 618 29.92 -20.45 -17.93
N LEU A 619 28.71 -20.55 -17.36
CA LEU A 619 27.65 -21.41 -17.88
C LEU A 619 26.96 -20.77 -19.09
N GLN A 620 26.75 -19.45 -19.08
CA GLN A 620 26.32 -18.70 -20.28
C GLN A 620 27.30 -18.93 -21.45
N GLN A 621 28.61 -18.80 -21.20
CA GLN A 621 29.66 -19.05 -22.20
C GLN A 621 29.63 -20.50 -22.73
N ASN A 622 29.31 -21.48 -21.88
CA ASN A 622 29.16 -22.89 -22.28
C ASN A 622 27.88 -23.16 -23.09
N PHE A 623 26.84 -22.31 -23.02
CA PHE A 623 25.67 -22.45 -23.89
C PHE A 623 25.99 -22.26 -25.38
N LYS A 624 27.10 -21.62 -25.76
CA LYS A 624 27.56 -21.53 -27.17
C LYS A 624 27.70 -22.92 -27.78
N THR A 625 28.57 -23.73 -27.19
CA THR A 625 29.00 -25.03 -27.73
C THR A 625 28.13 -26.21 -27.29
N ASN A 626 27.34 -26.08 -26.22
CA ASN A 626 26.66 -27.23 -25.61
C ASN A 626 25.12 -27.16 -25.67
N LYS A 627 24.54 -27.79 -26.71
CA LYS A 627 23.08 -27.93 -26.88
C LYS A 627 22.40 -28.68 -25.71
N SER A 628 23.09 -29.58 -25.00
CA SER A 628 22.51 -30.25 -23.82
C SER A 628 22.34 -29.30 -22.64
N LEU A 629 23.22 -28.31 -22.47
CA LEU A 629 23.05 -27.30 -21.41
C LEU A 629 21.91 -26.35 -21.76
N ARG A 630 21.77 -25.96 -23.04
CA ARG A 630 20.63 -25.16 -23.52
C ARG A 630 19.29 -25.87 -23.28
N GLN A 631 19.17 -27.14 -23.64
CA GLN A 631 17.95 -27.91 -23.40
C GLN A 631 17.68 -28.12 -21.91
N GLY A 632 18.72 -28.40 -21.11
CA GLY A 632 18.59 -28.53 -19.66
C GLY A 632 18.12 -27.25 -18.97
N PHE A 633 18.54 -26.08 -19.46
CA PHE A 633 18.04 -24.78 -19.03
C PHE A 633 16.57 -24.58 -19.44
N ALA A 634 16.20 -24.83 -20.71
CA ALA A 634 14.82 -24.72 -21.18
C ALA A 634 13.86 -25.61 -20.37
N ASN A 635 14.23 -26.88 -20.12
CA ASN A 635 13.42 -27.84 -19.38
C ASN A 635 13.08 -27.38 -17.94
N MET A 636 13.88 -26.50 -17.32
CA MET A 636 13.56 -25.92 -16.00
C MET A 636 12.26 -25.10 -16.01
N PHE A 637 11.97 -24.36 -17.09
CA PHE A 637 10.73 -23.61 -17.24
C PHE A 637 9.52 -24.55 -17.25
N ASN A 638 9.60 -25.68 -17.97
CA ASN A 638 8.55 -26.71 -17.96
C ASN A 638 8.37 -27.36 -16.57
N TYR A 639 9.44 -27.57 -15.81
CA TYR A 639 9.32 -28.08 -14.43
C TYR A 639 8.66 -27.08 -13.49
N ILE A 640 8.90 -25.76 -13.66
CA ILE A 640 8.19 -24.69 -12.97
C ILE A 640 6.70 -24.66 -13.36
N ALA A 641 6.39 -24.70 -14.66
CA ALA A 641 5.01 -24.79 -15.17
C ALA A 641 4.28 -26.03 -14.60
N THR A 642 4.99 -27.16 -14.49
CA THR A 642 4.47 -28.41 -13.91
C THR A 642 4.20 -28.29 -12.41
N CYS A 643 5.03 -27.57 -11.63
CA CYS A 643 4.69 -27.22 -10.24
C CYS A 643 3.41 -26.39 -10.15
N LEU A 644 3.29 -25.34 -10.97
CA LEU A 644 2.15 -24.41 -10.98
C LEU A 644 0.84 -25.11 -11.40
N LYS A 645 0.89 -25.97 -12.43
CA LYS A 645 -0.23 -26.85 -12.85
C LYS A 645 -0.64 -27.82 -11.74
N ALA A 646 0.33 -28.35 -10.97
CA ALA A 646 0.06 -29.19 -9.80
C ALA A 646 -0.38 -28.40 -8.53
N ASN A 647 -0.63 -27.08 -8.65
CA ASN A 647 -0.93 -26.16 -7.55
C ASN A 647 0.10 -26.21 -6.39
N LYS A 648 1.38 -26.40 -6.73
CA LYS A 648 2.52 -26.32 -5.80
C LYS A 648 3.28 -25.01 -6.06
N PRO A 649 3.81 -24.31 -5.03
CA PRO A 649 4.67 -23.15 -5.27
C PRO A 649 5.99 -23.63 -5.89
N PRO A 650 6.55 -22.92 -6.89
CA PRO A 650 7.70 -23.37 -7.68
C PRO A 650 9.06 -23.22 -6.95
N THR A 651 9.15 -23.67 -5.70
CA THR A 651 10.39 -23.63 -4.90
C THR A 651 11.44 -24.60 -5.44
N ARG A 652 12.73 -24.35 -5.16
CA ARG A 652 13.86 -25.28 -5.46
C ARG A 652 13.51 -26.74 -5.16
N LYS A 653 12.95 -26.99 -3.97
CA LYS A 653 12.53 -28.33 -3.50
C LYS A 653 11.43 -28.95 -4.36
N ASN A 654 10.43 -28.18 -4.78
CA ASN A 654 9.32 -28.70 -5.58
C ASN A 654 9.72 -28.91 -7.04
N VAL A 655 10.54 -28.02 -7.61
CA VAL A 655 11.01 -28.12 -9.01
C VAL A 655 11.99 -29.28 -9.17
N LEU A 656 12.96 -29.44 -8.25
CA LEU A 656 13.87 -30.61 -8.26
C LEU A 656 13.09 -31.92 -8.10
N LYS A 657 12.08 -31.95 -7.22
CA LYS A 657 11.21 -33.12 -7.08
C LYS A 657 10.45 -33.45 -8.37
N VAL A 658 9.95 -32.46 -9.12
CA VAL A 658 9.32 -32.70 -10.43
C VAL A 658 10.33 -33.27 -11.43
N TRP A 659 11.56 -32.77 -11.48
CA TRP A 659 12.62 -33.34 -12.32
C TRP A 659 12.93 -34.80 -11.97
N GLU A 660 13.04 -35.12 -10.68
CA GLU A 660 13.23 -36.50 -10.18
C GLU A 660 12.07 -37.42 -10.56
N GLU A 661 10.81 -36.97 -10.41
CA GLU A 661 9.61 -37.73 -10.77
C GLU A 661 9.45 -37.90 -12.30
N THR A 662 9.96 -36.97 -13.12
CA THR A 662 9.77 -36.96 -14.58
C THR A 662 10.53 -38.07 -15.32
N SER A 663 11.64 -38.59 -14.77
CA SER A 663 12.46 -39.64 -15.41
C SER A 663 12.94 -39.29 -16.83
N GLU A 664 13.43 -38.06 -17.01
CA GLU A 664 13.88 -37.45 -18.27
C GLU A 664 14.82 -38.36 -19.12
N TRP A 665 14.49 -38.54 -20.41
CA TRP A 665 15.36 -39.23 -21.37
C TRP A 665 15.40 -38.53 -22.75
N PRO A 666 16.58 -38.15 -23.28
CA PRO A 666 17.89 -38.20 -22.62
C PRO A 666 17.97 -37.23 -21.42
N PRO A 667 18.73 -37.53 -20.35
CA PRO A 667 18.71 -36.78 -19.08
C PRO A 667 19.52 -35.47 -19.17
N VAL A 668 19.14 -34.56 -20.08
CA VAL A 668 19.92 -33.35 -20.40
C VAL A 668 19.84 -32.26 -19.33
N THR A 669 18.75 -32.19 -18.55
CA THR A 669 18.66 -31.29 -17.40
C THR A 669 19.63 -31.68 -16.29
N ARG A 670 19.99 -32.97 -16.16
CA ARG A 670 21.07 -33.39 -15.26
C ARG A 670 22.38 -32.68 -15.57
N ASN A 671 22.72 -32.50 -16.84
CA ASN A 671 23.98 -31.86 -17.24
C ASN A 671 24.00 -30.38 -16.86
N TYR A 672 22.86 -29.68 -16.97
CA TYR A 672 22.69 -28.31 -16.48
C TYR A 672 22.79 -28.26 -14.94
N LEU A 673 21.99 -29.06 -14.24
CA LEU A 673 21.93 -29.10 -12.78
C LEU A 673 23.26 -29.52 -12.13
N GLN A 674 24.10 -30.33 -12.78
CA GLN A 674 25.40 -30.79 -12.25
C GLN A 674 26.61 -30.01 -12.79
N TRP A 675 26.45 -29.10 -13.76
CA TRP A 675 27.53 -28.24 -14.27
C TRP A 675 28.24 -27.48 -13.13
N GLY A 676 29.56 -27.42 -13.13
CA GLY A 676 30.32 -26.72 -12.07
C GLY A 676 30.24 -27.35 -10.66
N GLY A 677 29.60 -28.50 -10.49
CA GLY A 677 29.59 -29.25 -9.22
C GLY A 677 28.59 -28.79 -8.16
N THR A 678 28.00 -27.59 -8.27
CA THR A 678 26.92 -27.11 -7.40
C THR A 678 25.53 -27.19 -8.07
N LEU A 679 24.49 -27.31 -7.25
CA LEU A 679 23.07 -27.18 -7.64
C LEU A 679 22.52 -25.75 -7.42
N GLU A 680 23.30 -24.88 -6.78
CA GLU A 680 22.85 -23.57 -6.33
C GLU A 680 22.62 -22.59 -7.49
N ASN A 681 21.66 -21.70 -7.28
CA ASN A 681 21.24 -20.60 -8.15
C ASN A 681 20.74 -21.00 -9.55
N LYS A 682 20.66 -22.29 -9.87
CA LYS A 682 20.20 -22.80 -11.17
C LYS A 682 18.69 -22.91 -11.31
N VAL A 683 18.00 -23.21 -10.21
CA VAL A 683 16.53 -23.13 -10.20
C VAL A 683 16.11 -21.67 -10.03
N GLU A 684 16.86 -20.94 -9.21
CA GLU A 684 16.59 -19.54 -8.87
C GLU A 684 16.72 -18.65 -10.10
N ALA A 685 17.83 -18.70 -10.85
CA ALA A 685 18.02 -17.87 -12.05
C ALA A 685 16.89 -18.01 -13.08
N VAL A 686 16.35 -19.23 -13.26
CA VAL A 686 15.22 -19.49 -14.16
C VAL A 686 13.91 -18.95 -13.58
N LEU A 687 13.65 -19.26 -12.30
CA LEU A 687 12.45 -18.80 -11.61
C LEU A 687 12.40 -17.27 -11.51
N GLU A 688 13.54 -16.63 -11.29
CA GLU A 688 13.70 -15.19 -11.21
C GLU A 688 13.36 -14.51 -12.54
N LYS A 689 13.73 -15.08 -13.69
CA LYS A 689 13.23 -14.64 -15.00
C LYS A 689 11.73 -14.84 -15.18
N VAL A 690 11.17 -15.96 -14.70
CA VAL A 690 9.71 -16.18 -14.71
C VAL A 690 8.98 -15.11 -13.88
N PHE A 691 9.55 -14.65 -12.76
CA PHE A 691 9.01 -13.51 -11.99
C PHE A 691 9.22 -12.16 -12.70
N GLU A 692 10.39 -11.89 -13.29
CA GLU A 692 10.66 -10.64 -14.01
C GLU A 692 9.70 -10.42 -15.18
N TYR A 693 9.53 -11.40 -16.07
CA TYR A 693 8.62 -11.25 -17.21
C TYR A 693 7.16 -11.16 -16.77
N ALA A 694 6.76 -11.89 -15.71
CA ALA A 694 5.41 -11.80 -15.16
C ALA A 694 5.14 -10.46 -14.46
N HIS A 695 6.19 -9.75 -14.02
CA HIS A 695 6.14 -8.39 -13.48
C HIS A 695 6.14 -7.34 -14.61
N ALA A 696 7.03 -7.49 -15.60
CA ALA A 696 7.15 -6.57 -16.75
C ALA A 696 5.89 -6.55 -17.64
N GLN A 697 5.16 -7.68 -17.72
CA GLN A 697 3.87 -7.76 -18.40
C GLN A 697 2.65 -7.51 -17.50
N ASN A 698 2.85 -7.03 -16.26
CA ASN A 698 1.73 -6.70 -15.37
C ASN A 698 0.87 -5.53 -15.92
N GLU A 699 -0.43 -5.54 -15.67
CA GLU A 699 -1.39 -4.59 -16.21
C GLU A 699 -1.38 -3.20 -15.55
N ILE A 700 -0.78 -3.08 -14.36
CA ILE A 700 -0.76 -1.84 -13.57
C ILE A 700 0.47 -0.99 -13.89
N PHE A 701 1.64 -1.63 -13.93
CA PHE A 701 2.95 -0.96 -14.05
C PHE A 701 3.84 -1.53 -15.17
N GLY A 702 3.36 -2.53 -15.90
CA GLY A 702 4.05 -3.13 -17.04
C GLY A 702 3.39 -2.81 -18.38
N ASP A 703 3.75 -3.58 -19.42
CA ASP A 703 3.20 -3.43 -20.78
C ASP A 703 1.77 -3.99 -20.94
N GLY A 704 1.30 -4.80 -19.99
CA GLY A 704 -0.01 -5.44 -19.99
C GLY A 704 -0.20 -6.62 -20.96
N GLU A 705 0.84 -7.13 -21.64
CA GLU A 705 0.73 -8.22 -22.62
C GLU A 705 0.04 -9.46 -22.04
N PHE A 706 0.29 -9.79 -20.76
CA PHE A 706 -0.35 -10.90 -20.07
C PHE A 706 -1.89 -10.76 -20.02
N MET A 707 -2.42 -9.58 -19.67
CA MET A 707 -3.88 -9.34 -19.69
C MET A 707 -4.44 -9.41 -21.12
N ASN A 708 -3.71 -8.89 -22.11
CA ASN A 708 -4.14 -8.95 -23.51
C ASN A 708 -4.24 -10.41 -24.04
N CYS A 709 -3.49 -11.34 -23.44
CA CYS A 709 -3.51 -12.76 -23.82
C CYS A 709 -4.49 -13.62 -23.01
N MET A 710 -4.90 -13.18 -21.81
CA MET A 710 -5.56 -14.03 -20.79
C MET A 710 -6.75 -13.35 -20.09
N GLU A 711 -7.37 -12.32 -20.69
CA GLU A 711 -8.49 -11.55 -20.08
C GLU A 711 -9.63 -12.48 -19.63
N GLU A 712 -10.08 -13.41 -20.49
CA GLU A 712 -11.19 -14.32 -20.19
C GLU A 712 -10.88 -15.27 -19.02
N GLU A 713 -9.66 -15.79 -18.93
CA GLU A 713 -9.20 -16.63 -17.82
C GLU A 713 -9.07 -15.84 -16.51
N ILE A 714 -8.56 -14.61 -16.57
CA ILE A 714 -8.30 -13.78 -15.39
C ILE A 714 -9.59 -13.24 -14.77
N GLU A 715 -10.60 -12.89 -15.58
CA GLU A 715 -11.93 -12.50 -15.09
C GLU A 715 -12.61 -13.62 -14.29
N GLN A 716 -12.35 -14.89 -14.62
CA GLN A 716 -12.86 -16.05 -13.87
C GLN A 716 -12.17 -16.26 -12.51
N LEU A 717 -10.99 -15.66 -12.29
CA LEU A 717 -10.19 -15.84 -11.07
C LEU A 717 -10.47 -14.74 -10.04
N LYS A 718 -10.66 -15.16 -8.79
CA LYS A 718 -10.86 -14.25 -7.64
C LYS A 718 -9.68 -13.30 -7.46
N ILE A 719 -10.00 -12.03 -7.21
CA ILE A 719 -9.05 -11.00 -6.79
C ILE A 719 -8.51 -11.33 -5.39
N CYS A 720 -7.22 -11.13 -5.16
CA CYS A 720 -6.52 -11.31 -3.90
C CYS A 720 -5.59 -10.13 -3.61
N ARG A 721 -5.41 -9.76 -2.33
CA ARG A 721 -4.41 -8.77 -1.91
C ARG A 721 -2.99 -9.09 -2.39
N ASN A 722 -2.67 -10.37 -2.63
CA ASN A 722 -1.36 -10.83 -3.09
C ASN A 722 -1.19 -10.84 -4.63
N ASP A 723 -2.17 -10.40 -5.43
CA ASP A 723 -2.13 -10.53 -6.91
C ASP A 723 -0.96 -9.81 -7.59
N HIS A 724 -0.50 -8.70 -7.02
CA HIS A 724 0.60 -7.86 -7.55
C HIS A 724 1.82 -7.82 -6.63
N GLU A 725 1.84 -8.59 -5.54
CA GLU A 725 2.91 -8.54 -4.53
C GLU A 725 4.08 -9.47 -4.91
N TYR A 726 4.62 -9.28 -6.13
CA TYR A 726 5.56 -10.20 -6.77
C TYR A 726 6.82 -10.44 -5.94
N VAL A 727 7.43 -9.39 -5.35
CA VAL A 727 8.66 -9.54 -4.55
C VAL A 727 8.44 -10.38 -3.29
N PHE A 728 7.31 -10.17 -2.60
CA PHE A 728 6.89 -11.01 -1.46
C PHE A 728 6.70 -12.48 -1.87
N VAL A 729 6.06 -12.74 -3.01
CA VAL A 729 5.82 -14.10 -3.51
C VAL A 729 7.11 -14.75 -4.01
N ALA A 730 8.02 -14.00 -4.62
CA ALA A 730 9.36 -14.43 -5.01
C ALA A 730 10.22 -14.85 -3.81
N LYS A 731 10.33 -13.98 -2.78
CA LYS A 731 10.98 -14.31 -1.49
C LYS A 731 10.34 -15.57 -0.87
N SER A 732 9.01 -15.67 -0.89
CA SER A 732 8.27 -16.84 -0.39
C SER A 732 8.49 -18.13 -1.22
N CYS A 733 8.96 -18.03 -2.46
CA CYS A 733 9.41 -19.17 -3.26
C CYS A 733 10.86 -19.58 -3.01
N GLY A 734 11.64 -18.78 -2.27
CA GLY A 734 13.05 -19.01 -1.98
C GLY A 734 14.03 -18.27 -2.89
N LEU A 735 13.58 -17.26 -3.63
CA LEU A 735 14.49 -16.32 -4.30
C LEU A 735 15.16 -15.38 -3.28
N PRO A 736 16.40 -14.93 -3.52
CA PRO A 736 17.11 -14.02 -2.61
C PRO A 736 16.43 -12.65 -2.53
N GLU A 737 16.80 -11.85 -1.53
CA GLU A 737 16.37 -10.46 -1.49
C GLU A 737 17.06 -9.66 -2.59
N ARG A 738 16.30 -9.38 -3.66
CA ARG A 738 16.64 -8.30 -4.58
C ARG A 738 16.65 -6.99 -3.82
N ASN A 739 17.71 -6.22 -3.98
CA ASN A 739 17.75 -4.84 -3.55
C ASN A 739 16.96 -3.99 -4.58
N THR A 740 15.63 -4.17 -4.63
CA THR A 740 14.69 -3.43 -5.51
C THR A 740 14.48 -2.00 -5.01
N ASN A 741 15.57 -1.31 -4.71
CA ASN A 741 15.63 0.10 -4.43
C ASN A 741 16.21 0.75 -5.69
N PRO A 742 15.38 1.17 -6.68
CA PRO A 742 15.88 1.57 -8.01
C PRO A 742 16.67 2.88 -7.98
N SER A 743 16.80 3.47 -6.79
CA SER A 743 17.49 4.72 -6.55
C SER A 743 18.16 4.69 -5.18
N GLY A 744 19.40 5.18 -5.12
CA GLY A 744 20.02 5.62 -3.87
C GLY A 744 19.35 6.86 -3.27
N ARG A 745 18.13 7.23 -3.68
CA ARG A 745 17.39 8.42 -3.20
C ARG A 745 17.09 8.33 -1.71
N LEU A 746 16.79 7.15 -1.17
CA LEU A 746 16.57 7.00 0.28
C LEU A 746 17.86 7.24 1.08
N GLU A 747 18.98 6.64 0.68
CA GLU A 747 20.28 6.91 1.31
C GLU A 747 20.71 8.37 1.11
N GLY A 748 20.44 8.95 -0.07
CA GLY A 748 20.62 10.37 -0.37
C GLY A 748 19.70 11.31 0.41
N MET A 749 18.47 10.90 0.78
CA MET A 749 17.57 11.64 1.67
C MET A 749 18.09 11.60 3.10
N PHE A 750 18.51 10.43 3.59
CA PHE A 750 19.15 10.32 4.90
C PHE A 750 20.43 11.16 4.96
N GLN A 751 21.30 11.08 3.96
CA GLN A 751 22.51 11.92 3.87
C GLN A 751 22.16 13.41 3.83
N ARG A 752 21.23 13.85 2.97
CA ARG A 752 20.78 15.26 2.90
C ARG A 752 20.21 15.76 4.23
N MET A 753 19.39 14.96 4.94
CA MET A 753 18.83 15.32 6.24
C MET A 753 19.90 15.37 7.35
N PHE A 754 20.79 14.39 7.44
CA PHE A 754 21.84 14.39 8.48
C PHE A 754 22.94 15.43 8.25
N SER A 755 23.18 15.87 7.00
CA SER A 755 24.06 17.02 6.72
C SER A 755 23.41 18.39 7.03
N GLY A 756 22.09 18.44 7.20
CA GLY A 756 21.36 19.66 7.62
C GLY A 756 21.23 19.83 9.14
N MET A 757 21.96 19.03 9.93
CA MET A 757 21.89 19.01 11.41
C MET A 757 23.28 19.12 12.08
N GLN A 758 24.23 19.80 11.44
CA GLN A 758 25.54 20.18 11.99
C GLN A 758 25.70 21.70 12.02
#